data_AF-A0A0D7W0G6-F1
#
_entry.id   AF-A0A0D7W0G6-F1
#
_cell.length_a   1.000
_cell.length_b   1.000
_cell.length_c   1.000
_cell.angle_alpha   90.00
_cell.angle_beta   90.00
_cell.angle_gamma   90.00
#
_symmetry.space_group_name_H-M   'P 1'
#
loop_
_entity.id
_entity.type
_entity.pdbx_description
1 polymer ?
#
loop_
_entity_poly.entity_id
_entity_poly.type
_entity_poly.pdbx_seq_one_letter_code
_entity_poly.pdbx_strand_id
1 'polypeptide(L)'
;MTTKLHFCMLIACLVFNGLVSQSNAPSIQSGVDFRWSDTQNDRRDPATIQSIVVNNLVYDIYNIPSSYELTQLGVDGHAVNFIKNNGTNIETTSASASWNDSALSAYQDQNLNHYFISNGNGDNVCDDFSAASATTDSQKQTLTYGSGVIASSSSILAITERNANNCYYLELFGTLSGSAVVQSLGKTFVNQTTTEWGFGGTGTGSGDMGTPGAVNPPPAGSDYWLSDRVTENRGTIGIALFYLNDIAPIGSTITSVVLTGATQDHGDGKVFILTLADQDDDGYSDIDDLDDDNDGILDTDEMDCSHLNDGNGNGSATYVDNIYWFDWSGILDNGIQNGDTKNFTLPDGTIATATFSGVNADASLMLARSMQTWSGAELWKYYDASNSGGDWSIYNDTQAGVSANFTVTITTDTGQKLDLIVADAETTDVNNIGASDENDEEYHLTTNGGNWEILEYYGSGTNYTINGVGTGTVEAHGINANVTAPLFRSVDATTLDVFIESEPNGKQGLAIGVFLECSFKDTDNDGIPDHYDTDSDNDGCPDALEGSAPNSQINHSNLDGNDEITGSQDSNGVPSTASGGQGVGSSTDAMVQASECSPCDPNQPDYVDTDGDGIGNACDLDDDNDGILDVLEMNTPTGYIDLGQTFSDNTSTSGVINNVYSFASNFANFNYSLEGSATWGSGVSSATIAGITGYYMNLQIRNSDFVNGDLGVYVFEFDEPVYNLNFKMGGFDFEDRADFEATLNGINSRVNITDINLGANGTLSNQTVVGSATTAGNAPANSVEVTIYGPIDKLVIRTAKNNGNANNVTLQVYELSYSTEIHTDLDGFPNHLDLDSDNDGIPDNVEAQPTVGYVLPTYGYDSNGVDNNYPGGLALVDTDGDGTPDYIDLDADNDGIPDIEENGMANTSTAADVDGDGLNNAFETNGVNDASLDVNEDIEDPTDLSILPDADGDLLAGGDLDYRDAIDVFIASATIDFDGID
;
A
#
# COMPACT_ATOMS: atom_id res chain seq x y z
N MET A 1 -1.61 43.19 -32.48
CA MET A 1 -3.02 43.58 -32.72
C MET A 1 -3.82 42.29 -32.62
N THR A 2 -4.67 42.00 -31.65
CA THR A 2 -5.66 42.82 -30.92
C THR A 2 -5.98 42.16 -29.56
N THR A 3 -5.63 42.87 -28.47
CA THR A 3 -6.37 43.06 -27.20
C THR A 3 -7.11 41.90 -26.51
N LYS A 4 -6.46 41.35 -25.47
CA LYS A 4 -7.08 40.78 -24.26
C LYS A 4 -7.68 41.91 -23.41
N LEU A 5 -8.93 41.78 -22.97
CA LEU A 5 -9.58 42.68 -22.01
C LEU A 5 -9.57 41.99 -20.64
N HIS A 6 -8.71 42.45 -19.74
CA HIS A 6 -8.75 42.08 -18.32
C HIS A 6 -9.94 42.78 -17.66
N PHE A 7 -10.88 42.01 -17.12
CA PHE A 7 -11.92 42.52 -16.23
C PHE A 7 -11.56 42.05 -14.81
N CYS A 8 -10.86 42.90 -14.05
CA CYS A 8 -10.72 42.75 -12.61
C CYS A 8 -12.11 42.90 -11.98
N MET A 9 -12.76 41.79 -11.64
CA MET A 9 -13.90 41.79 -10.74
C MET A 9 -13.35 41.78 -9.32
N LEU A 10 -13.27 42.97 -8.74
CA LEU A 10 -13.02 43.18 -7.32
C LEU A 10 -14.23 42.60 -6.56
N ILE A 11 -14.19 41.30 -6.23
CA ILE A 11 -15.12 40.72 -5.27
C ILE A 11 -14.70 41.29 -3.92
N ALA A 12 -15.39 42.35 -3.51
CA ALA A 12 -15.44 42.70 -2.10
C ALA A 12 -16.05 41.49 -1.38
N CYS A 13 -15.21 40.75 -0.65
CA CYS A 13 -15.65 39.88 0.43
C CYS A 13 -16.44 40.76 1.42
N LEU A 14 -17.72 40.94 1.15
CA LEU A 14 -18.71 41.16 2.17
C LEU A 14 -18.72 39.87 2.98
N VAL A 15 -17.88 39.84 4.01
CA VAL A 15 -17.99 38.92 5.13
C VAL A 15 -19.42 39.08 5.63
N PHE A 16 -20.31 38.21 5.17
CA PHE A 16 -21.54 37.93 5.88
C PHE A 16 -21.09 37.29 7.20
N ASN A 17 -20.75 38.13 8.19
CA ASN A 17 -20.92 37.78 9.59
C ASN A 17 -22.44 37.73 9.84
N GLY A 18 -23.12 36.77 9.20
CA GLY A 18 -24.26 36.16 9.83
C GLY A 18 -23.69 35.50 11.07
N LEU A 19 -23.96 36.08 12.23
CA LEU A 19 -23.84 35.37 13.50
C LEU A 19 -24.75 34.16 13.38
N VAL A 20 -24.25 33.07 12.81
CA VAL A 20 -24.83 31.75 13.03
C VAL A 20 -24.64 31.54 14.52
N SER A 21 -25.75 31.49 15.25
CA SER A 21 -25.70 31.11 16.65
C SER A 21 -25.09 29.71 16.69
N GLN A 22 -24.00 29.56 17.41
CA GLN A 22 -23.39 28.26 17.63
C GLN A 22 -24.44 27.29 18.17
N SER A 23 -24.55 26.11 17.55
CA SER A 23 -25.46 25.04 17.90
C SER A 23 -24.68 23.78 18.23
N ASN A 24 -25.26 22.90 19.06
CA ASN A 24 -24.67 21.59 19.30
C ASN A 24 -24.61 20.78 18.01
N ALA A 25 -23.57 19.97 17.88
CA ALA A 25 -23.52 18.92 16.87
C ALA A 25 -24.67 17.93 17.13
N PRO A 26 -25.35 17.43 16.09
CA PRO A 26 -26.34 16.39 16.27
C PRO A 26 -25.66 15.10 16.73
N SER A 27 -26.20 14.47 17.77
CA SER A 27 -25.78 13.12 18.14
C SER A 27 -26.38 12.09 17.18
N ILE A 28 -25.69 10.96 17.04
CA ILE A 28 -26.15 9.79 16.29
C ILE A 28 -27.27 9.13 17.11
N GLN A 29 -28.48 9.04 16.54
CA GLN A 29 -29.71 8.66 17.25
C GLN A 29 -30.33 7.34 16.77
N SER A 30 -29.79 6.72 15.72
CA SER A 30 -30.22 5.44 15.18
C SER A 30 -29.05 4.59 14.68
N GLY A 31 -29.29 3.29 14.43
CA GLY A 31 -28.32 2.42 13.74
C GLY A 31 -27.10 2.03 14.56
N VAL A 32 -27.18 2.09 15.90
CA VAL A 32 -26.04 1.84 16.80
C VAL A 32 -26.16 0.49 17.49
N ASP A 33 -25.05 -0.26 17.50
CA ASP A 33 -24.85 -1.45 18.32
C ASP A 33 -23.51 -1.40 19.06
N PHE A 34 -23.43 -2.02 20.24
CA PHE A 34 -22.22 -2.08 21.05
C PHE A 34 -21.74 -3.53 21.19
N ARG A 35 -20.56 -3.81 20.64
CA ARG A 35 -19.93 -5.13 20.73
C ARG A 35 -18.95 -5.14 21.89
N TRP A 36 -19.03 -6.18 22.72
CA TRP A 36 -18.20 -6.32 23.93
C TRP A 36 -17.32 -7.55 23.82
N SER A 37 -16.05 -7.43 24.23
CA SER A 37 -15.12 -8.56 24.26
C SER A 37 -15.33 -9.48 25.48
N ASP A 38 -16.13 -9.04 26.45
CA ASP A 38 -16.40 -9.76 27.69
C ASP A 38 -17.89 -9.99 27.98
N THR A 39 -18.14 -10.77 29.03
CA THR A 39 -19.48 -10.97 29.60
C THR A 39 -19.50 -10.47 31.05
N GLN A 40 -20.32 -9.45 31.31
CA GLN A 40 -20.48 -8.88 32.64
C GLN A 40 -21.47 -9.71 33.48
N ASN A 41 -20.98 -10.51 34.44
CA ASN A 41 -21.80 -11.37 35.31
C ASN A 41 -22.07 -10.75 36.70
N ASP A 42 -21.15 -9.92 37.20
CA ASP A 42 -21.29 -9.02 38.35
C ASP A 42 -21.04 -7.58 37.88
N ARG A 43 -21.71 -6.60 38.49
CA ARG A 43 -21.53 -5.16 38.21
C ARG A 43 -20.10 -4.62 38.44
N ARG A 44 -19.22 -5.42 39.04
CA ARG A 44 -17.79 -5.11 39.22
C ARG A 44 -16.92 -5.88 38.23
N ASP A 45 -17.48 -6.73 37.38
CA ASP A 45 -16.73 -7.31 36.28
C ASP A 45 -16.45 -6.22 35.24
N PRO A 46 -15.41 -6.38 34.41
CA PRO A 46 -15.16 -5.50 33.28
C PRO A 46 -16.39 -5.30 32.39
N ALA A 47 -16.42 -4.14 31.73
CA ALA A 47 -17.34 -3.80 30.64
C ALA A 47 -16.48 -3.28 29.47
N THR A 48 -15.77 -4.19 28.84
CA THR A 48 -14.73 -3.91 27.83
C THR A 48 -15.38 -3.84 26.46
N ILE A 49 -15.48 -2.62 25.94
CA ILE A 49 -16.03 -2.38 24.61
C ILE A 49 -15.02 -2.86 23.57
N GLN A 50 -15.47 -3.70 22.65
CA GLN A 50 -14.65 -4.20 21.53
C GLN A 50 -14.80 -3.26 20.35
N SER A 51 -16.04 -2.96 19.95
CA SER A 51 -16.31 -2.06 18.84
C SER A 51 -17.69 -1.41 18.96
N ILE A 52 -17.82 -0.26 18.31
CA ILE A 52 -19.09 0.44 18.14
C ILE A 52 -19.51 0.26 16.68
N VAL A 53 -20.73 -0.19 16.43
CA VAL A 53 -21.26 -0.25 15.08
C VAL A 53 -22.19 0.92 14.88
N VAL A 54 -21.98 1.73 13.83
CA VAL A 54 -22.89 2.82 13.44
C VAL A 54 -23.26 2.65 11.97
N ASN A 55 -24.54 2.45 11.67
CA ASN A 55 -25.02 2.21 10.31
C ASN A 55 -24.18 1.16 9.58
N ASN A 56 -23.77 0.11 10.31
CA ASN A 56 -23.02 -1.06 9.83
C ASN A 56 -21.53 -0.85 9.53
N LEU A 57 -21.03 0.37 9.73
CA LEU A 57 -19.60 0.65 9.87
C LEU A 57 -19.15 0.20 11.25
N VAL A 58 -18.04 -0.54 11.31
CA VAL A 58 -17.50 -1.12 12.55
C VAL A 58 -16.31 -0.28 12.98
N TYR A 59 -16.46 0.43 14.10
CA TYR A 59 -15.41 1.24 14.69
C TYR A 59 -14.73 0.44 15.80
N ASP A 60 -13.57 -0.13 15.50
CA ASP A 60 -12.70 -0.85 16.45
C ASP A 60 -11.28 -0.25 16.57
N ILE A 61 -10.99 0.80 15.80
CA ILE A 61 -9.78 1.62 15.94
C ILE A 61 -10.05 2.77 16.92
N TYR A 62 -9.46 2.67 18.12
CA TYR A 62 -9.59 3.67 19.17
C TYR A 62 -8.33 4.54 19.20
N ASN A 63 -8.47 5.82 18.83
CA ASN A 63 -7.36 6.75 18.91
C ASN A 63 -7.02 7.02 20.39
N ILE A 64 -5.79 6.65 20.76
CA ILE A 64 -5.36 6.63 22.16
C ILE A 64 -4.68 7.96 22.54
N PRO A 65 -5.12 8.65 23.60
CA PRO A 65 -4.44 9.86 24.05
C PRO A 65 -3.02 9.54 24.55
N SER A 66 -2.06 10.40 24.23
CA SER A 66 -0.65 10.30 24.64
C SER A 66 -0.39 10.96 26.00
N SER A 67 -1.23 11.91 26.42
CA SER A 67 -1.14 12.52 27.75
C SER A 67 -2.46 13.05 28.29
N TYR A 68 -2.51 13.25 29.60
CA TYR A 68 -3.63 13.80 30.34
C TYR A 68 -3.18 14.92 31.29
N GLU A 69 -3.97 15.99 31.38
CA GLU A 69 -3.80 17.05 32.38
C GLU A 69 -5.15 17.48 32.99
N LEU A 70 -5.20 17.55 34.33
CA LEU A 70 -6.27 18.24 35.06
C LEU A 70 -6.01 19.76 35.06
N THR A 71 -6.37 20.43 33.96
CA THR A 71 -6.05 21.84 33.71
C THR A 71 -6.81 22.83 34.61
N GLN A 72 -7.95 22.42 35.19
CA GLN A 72 -8.69 23.21 36.18
C GLN A 72 -9.33 22.30 37.23
N LEU A 73 -9.08 22.54 38.52
CA LEU A 73 -9.40 21.62 39.62
C LEU A 73 -10.90 21.54 40.02
N GLY A 74 -11.69 22.56 39.71
CA GLY A 74 -13.08 22.70 40.20
C GLY A 74 -13.15 23.22 41.64
N VAL A 75 -14.34 23.69 42.05
CA VAL A 75 -14.54 24.43 43.32
C VAL A 75 -14.44 23.59 44.61
N ASP A 76 -14.73 22.30 44.54
CA ASP A 76 -14.70 21.38 45.68
C ASP A 76 -13.31 20.74 45.89
N GLY A 77 -12.37 21.03 44.99
CA GLY A 77 -10.96 20.71 45.14
C GLY A 77 -10.61 19.25 44.86
N HIS A 78 -9.43 18.83 45.30
CA HIS A 78 -8.86 17.53 44.91
C HIS A 78 -9.55 16.30 45.50
N ALA A 79 -10.20 16.43 46.66
CA ALA A 79 -10.65 15.31 47.48
C ALA A 79 -11.91 14.60 46.96
N VAL A 80 -12.58 15.17 45.96
CA VAL A 80 -13.77 14.60 45.32
C VAL A 80 -13.46 13.92 43.98
N ASN A 81 -12.18 13.92 43.58
CA ASN A 81 -11.69 13.31 42.35
C ASN A 81 -11.17 11.89 42.65
N PHE A 82 -11.76 10.87 42.03
CA PHE A 82 -11.39 9.46 42.19
C PHE A 82 -11.17 8.80 40.83
N ILE A 83 -10.39 7.72 40.81
CA ILE A 83 -10.32 6.81 39.66
C ILE A 83 -10.67 5.42 40.18
N LYS A 84 -11.58 4.74 39.50
CA LYS A 84 -11.99 3.38 39.85
C LYS A 84 -11.73 2.43 38.70
N ASN A 85 -11.36 1.21 39.04
CA ASN A 85 -11.33 0.07 38.12
C ASN A 85 -12.15 -1.06 38.74
N ASN A 86 -13.22 -1.48 38.08
CA ASN A 86 -14.03 -2.64 38.48
C ASN A 86 -14.54 -2.51 39.93
N GLY A 87 -14.93 -1.28 40.29
CA GLY A 87 -15.40 -0.90 41.62
C GLY A 87 -14.32 -0.75 42.71
N THR A 88 -13.05 -0.95 42.38
CA THR A 88 -11.90 -0.71 43.27
C THR A 88 -11.33 0.68 43.02
N ASN A 89 -11.08 1.46 44.08
CA ASN A 89 -10.42 2.76 43.94
C ASN A 89 -8.93 2.55 43.59
N ILE A 90 -8.50 3.09 42.45
CA ILE A 90 -7.10 3.20 42.04
C ILE A 90 -6.49 4.47 42.66
N GLU A 91 -7.17 5.59 42.46
CA GLU A 91 -6.83 6.87 43.08
C GLU A 91 -8.01 7.38 43.90
N THR A 92 -7.70 8.04 45.02
CA THR A 92 -8.71 8.61 45.93
C THR A 92 -8.63 10.12 46.07
N THR A 93 -7.72 10.76 45.33
CA THR A 93 -7.56 12.21 45.28
C THR A 93 -6.73 12.59 44.06
N SER A 94 -7.10 13.68 43.40
CA SER A 94 -6.31 14.27 42.32
C SER A 94 -5.08 15.05 42.77
N ALA A 95 -4.83 15.13 44.08
CA ALA A 95 -3.56 15.65 44.60
C ALA A 95 -2.44 14.59 44.58
N SER A 96 -2.75 13.36 44.17
CA SER A 96 -1.77 12.27 44.05
C SER A 96 -0.72 12.60 42.98
N ALA A 97 0.54 12.22 43.23
CA ALA A 97 1.61 12.40 42.25
C ALA A 97 1.42 11.49 41.01
N SER A 98 0.71 10.37 41.16
CA SER A 98 0.37 9.42 40.09
C SER A 98 -1.00 9.68 39.45
N TRP A 99 -1.63 10.82 39.76
CA TRP A 99 -2.98 11.13 39.29
C TRP A 99 -3.06 11.13 37.76
N ASN A 100 -2.19 11.91 37.09
CA ASN A 100 -2.25 12.06 35.64
C ASN A 100 -1.98 10.73 34.94
N ASP A 101 -0.99 9.95 35.40
CA ASP A 101 -0.67 8.64 34.84
C ASP A 101 -1.85 7.66 34.99
N SER A 102 -2.50 7.67 36.16
CA SER A 102 -3.67 6.82 36.42
C SER A 102 -4.89 7.26 35.61
N ALA A 103 -5.08 8.57 35.45
CA ALA A 103 -6.18 9.12 34.65
C ALA A 103 -5.98 8.80 33.17
N LEU A 104 -4.76 9.00 32.65
CA LEU A 104 -4.39 8.59 31.29
C LEU A 104 -4.67 7.10 31.09
N SER A 105 -4.18 6.23 31.98
CA SER A 105 -4.45 4.79 31.90
C SER A 105 -5.94 4.46 31.90
N ALA A 106 -6.78 5.21 32.61
CA ALA A 106 -8.23 5.04 32.56
C ALA A 106 -8.83 5.45 31.20
N TYR A 107 -8.38 6.55 30.58
CA TYR A 107 -8.83 6.95 29.24
C TYR A 107 -8.34 6.01 28.13
N GLN A 108 -7.17 5.39 28.28
CA GLN A 108 -6.61 4.43 27.32
C GLN A 108 -7.25 3.02 27.43
N ASP A 109 -7.92 2.71 28.54
CA ASP A 109 -8.52 1.40 28.79
C ASP A 109 -9.92 1.30 28.15
N GLN A 110 -10.16 0.31 27.30
CA GLN A 110 -11.49 0.02 26.72
C GLN A 110 -12.48 -0.55 27.75
N ASN A 111 -12.02 -0.94 28.96
CA ASN A 111 -12.91 -1.28 30.06
C ASN A 111 -13.62 -0.02 30.59
N LEU A 112 -14.92 0.12 30.30
CA LEU A 112 -15.73 1.25 30.73
C LEU A 112 -15.99 1.26 32.25
N ASN A 113 -15.70 0.15 32.95
CA ASN A 113 -15.64 0.10 34.41
C ASN A 113 -14.31 0.56 35.01
N HIS A 114 -13.38 1.04 34.19
CA HIS A 114 -12.17 1.76 34.59
C HIS A 114 -12.31 3.26 34.31
N TYR A 115 -12.95 4.02 35.19
CA TYR A 115 -13.40 5.39 34.89
C TYR A 115 -13.05 6.39 36.00
N PHE A 116 -13.06 7.67 35.62
CA PHE A 116 -12.88 8.82 36.51
C PHE A 116 -14.18 9.12 37.28
N ILE A 117 -14.11 9.80 38.43
CA ILE A 117 -15.28 10.27 39.19
C ILE A 117 -14.97 11.66 39.75
N SER A 118 -15.93 12.59 39.61
CA SER A 118 -15.85 13.96 40.14
C SER A 118 -17.23 14.55 40.41
N ASN A 119 -17.66 14.43 41.66
CA ASN A 119 -18.92 15.00 42.13
C ASN A 119 -18.63 16.33 42.82
N GLY A 120 -19.32 17.40 42.41
CA GLY A 120 -19.23 18.73 43.02
C GLY A 120 -18.26 19.71 42.36
N ASN A 121 -17.45 19.24 41.40
CA ASN A 121 -16.41 20.05 40.75
C ASN A 121 -16.83 20.68 39.41
N GLY A 122 -18.11 20.68 39.04
CA GLY A 122 -18.61 21.31 37.82
C GLY A 122 -19.56 22.47 38.10
N ASP A 123 -19.86 23.28 37.07
CA ASP A 123 -20.82 24.40 37.13
C ASP A 123 -21.99 24.12 36.19
N ASN A 124 -23.18 24.65 36.48
CA ASN A 124 -24.37 24.46 35.64
C ASN A 124 -24.35 25.42 34.45
N VAL A 125 -23.50 25.11 33.47
CA VAL A 125 -23.29 25.86 32.23
C VAL A 125 -23.77 25.10 30.99
N CYS A 126 -24.60 24.07 31.20
CA CYS A 126 -25.12 23.21 30.13
C CYS A 126 -25.85 24.03 29.05
N ASP A 127 -25.52 23.75 27.79
CA ASP A 127 -26.08 24.41 26.60
C ASP A 127 -25.84 25.95 26.55
N ASP A 128 -24.88 26.46 27.34
CA ASP A 128 -24.42 27.85 27.30
C ASP A 128 -22.93 27.91 26.92
N PHE A 129 -22.67 27.94 25.62
CA PHE A 129 -21.31 28.02 25.06
C PHE A 129 -20.51 29.23 25.59
N SER A 130 -21.18 30.34 25.90
CA SER A 130 -20.49 31.54 26.40
C SER A 130 -20.09 31.37 27.86
N ALA A 131 -20.94 30.77 28.68
CA ALA A 131 -20.63 30.45 30.06
C ALA A 131 -19.58 29.33 30.17
N ALA A 132 -19.67 28.28 29.36
CA ALA A 132 -18.72 27.17 29.36
C ALA A 132 -17.31 27.61 28.95
N SER A 133 -17.16 28.45 27.92
CA SER A 133 -15.84 28.99 27.56
C SER A 133 -15.25 29.92 28.65
N ALA A 134 -16.10 30.58 29.46
CA ALA A 134 -15.69 31.57 30.45
C ALA A 134 -15.57 31.04 31.90
N THR A 135 -16.00 29.80 32.17
CA THR A 135 -16.06 29.26 33.54
C THR A 135 -14.67 29.11 34.18
N THR A 136 -14.54 29.64 35.39
CA THR A 136 -13.36 29.46 36.27
C THR A 136 -13.59 28.39 37.34
N ASP A 137 -14.81 27.88 37.43
CA ASP A 137 -15.31 27.12 38.57
C ASP A 137 -15.58 25.66 38.19
N SER A 138 -15.84 25.36 36.91
CA SER A 138 -15.93 23.99 36.39
C SER A 138 -14.56 23.34 36.27
N GLN A 139 -14.44 22.07 36.62
CA GLN A 139 -13.25 21.30 36.34
C GLN A 139 -13.06 21.10 34.83
N LYS A 140 -11.79 21.16 34.40
CA LYS A 140 -11.36 20.97 33.01
C LYS A 140 -10.27 19.93 32.95
N GLN A 141 -10.43 19.02 32.00
CA GLN A 141 -9.51 17.94 31.71
C GLN A 141 -9.08 18.05 30.25
N THR A 142 -7.79 17.92 29.99
CA THR A 142 -7.23 17.98 28.64
C THR A 142 -6.59 16.65 28.31
N LEU A 143 -7.04 16.04 27.22
CA LEU A 143 -6.42 14.89 26.58
C LEU A 143 -5.62 15.38 25.38
N THR A 144 -4.38 14.91 25.24
CA THR A 144 -3.53 15.25 24.08
C THR A 144 -3.29 14.00 23.24
N TYR A 145 -3.26 14.17 21.92
CA TYR A 145 -2.98 13.13 20.94
C TYR A 145 -1.67 13.51 20.25
N GLY A 146 -0.62 12.70 20.44
CA GLY A 146 0.75 13.06 20.09
C GLY A 146 0.99 13.12 18.58
N SER A 147 0.46 12.14 17.85
CA SER A 147 0.40 12.08 16.39
C SER A 147 -0.70 12.98 15.80
N GLY A 148 -1.65 13.41 16.63
CA GLY A 148 -2.90 13.99 16.15
C GLY A 148 -3.87 12.93 15.67
N VAL A 149 -5.12 13.33 15.40
CA VAL A 149 -6.15 12.48 14.78
C VAL A 149 -6.83 13.29 13.69
N ILE A 150 -6.85 12.80 12.46
CA ILE A 150 -7.49 13.50 11.35
C ILE A 150 -9.02 13.42 11.52
N ALA A 151 -9.70 14.56 11.38
CA ALA A 151 -11.15 14.59 11.36
C ALA A 151 -11.64 14.25 9.95
N SER A 152 -12.24 13.07 9.78
CA SER A 152 -12.79 12.62 8.51
C SER A 152 -14.34 12.66 8.50
N SER A 153 -14.95 12.30 7.38
CA SER A 153 -16.41 12.21 7.26
C SER A 153 -16.97 10.96 7.96
N SER A 154 -16.17 9.91 8.01
CA SER A 154 -16.46 8.63 8.64
C SER A 154 -16.15 8.58 10.14
N SER A 155 -15.24 9.43 10.64
CA SER A 155 -14.80 9.43 12.03
C SER A 155 -15.90 9.77 13.05
N ILE A 156 -15.85 9.15 14.24
CA ILE A 156 -16.82 9.40 15.33
C ILE A 156 -16.17 9.77 16.66
N LEU A 157 -16.87 10.57 17.45
CA LEU A 157 -16.55 10.92 18.84
C LEU A 157 -17.53 10.21 19.77
N ALA A 158 -17.02 9.40 20.69
CA ALA A 158 -17.81 8.71 21.71
C ALA A 158 -17.54 9.25 23.12
N ILE A 159 -18.60 9.61 23.84
CA ILE A 159 -18.51 10.08 25.23
C ILE A 159 -19.32 9.14 26.12
N THR A 160 -18.64 8.50 27.06
CA THR A 160 -19.28 7.59 28.01
C THR A 160 -19.60 8.29 29.31
N GLU A 161 -20.68 7.86 29.98
CA GLU A 161 -21.12 8.49 31.22
C GLU A 161 -21.88 7.49 32.10
N ARG A 162 -21.68 7.58 33.41
CA ARG A 162 -22.39 6.76 34.39
C ARG A 162 -23.79 7.32 34.71
N ASN A 163 -24.83 6.60 34.29
CA ASN A 163 -26.27 6.91 34.38
C ASN A 163 -26.83 7.79 33.26
N ALA A 164 -26.04 8.12 32.25
CA ALA A 164 -26.43 8.94 31.10
C ALA A 164 -27.06 10.30 31.51
N ASN A 165 -26.64 10.91 32.62
CA ASN A 165 -27.33 12.05 33.23
C ASN A 165 -26.56 13.37 33.20
N ASN A 166 -25.28 13.34 32.84
CA ASN A 166 -24.42 14.52 32.93
C ASN A 166 -24.28 15.25 31.59
N CYS A 167 -24.18 16.58 31.69
CA CYS A 167 -23.92 17.43 30.54
C CYS A 167 -22.44 17.75 30.48
N TYR A 168 -21.83 17.56 29.32
CA TYR A 168 -20.43 17.88 29.06
C TYR A 168 -20.31 18.98 28.04
N TYR A 169 -19.32 19.86 28.23
CA TYR A 169 -18.85 20.74 27.17
C TYR A 169 -17.53 20.18 26.64
N LEU A 170 -17.48 19.93 25.34
CA LEU A 170 -16.28 19.50 24.63
C LEU A 170 -15.81 20.59 23.67
N GLU A 171 -14.50 20.77 23.63
CA GLU A 171 -13.83 21.63 22.66
C GLU A 171 -12.61 20.91 22.09
N LEU A 172 -12.56 20.81 20.76
CA LEU A 172 -11.50 20.18 20.00
C LEU A 172 -10.50 21.25 19.57
N PHE A 173 -9.21 21.01 19.83
CA PHE A 173 -8.12 21.89 19.40
C PHE A 173 -7.14 21.15 18.49
N GLY A 174 -6.61 21.88 17.53
CA GLY A 174 -5.75 21.32 16.51
C GLY A 174 -5.47 22.26 15.37
N THR A 175 -5.01 21.72 14.27
CA THR A 175 -4.64 22.45 13.06
C THR A 175 -5.69 22.24 11.98
N LEU A 176 -5.98 23.28 11.18
CA LEU A 176 -6.70 23.05 9.92
C LEU A 176 -5.77 22.38 8.91
N SER A 177 -6.33 21.66 7.93
CA SER A 177 -5.58 21.13 6.79
C SER A 177 -4.64 22.20 6.20
N GLY A 178 -3.37 21.83 6.00
CA GLY A 178 -2.31 22.72 5.50
C GLY A 178 -1.87 23.86 6.44
N SER A 179 -2.27 23.86 7.72
CA SER A 179 -1.91 24.89 8.69
C SER A 179 -1.08 24.34 9.85
N ALA A 180 -0.06 25.06 10.29
CA ALA A 180 0.67 24.73 11.52
C ALA A 180 0.09 25.43 12.79
N VAL A 181 -1.01 26.19 12.65
CA VAL A 181 -1.56 26.99 13.75
C VAL A 181 -2.57 26.17 14.56
N VAL A 182 -2.21 25.86 15.81
CA VAL A 182 -3.15 25.25 16.76
C VAL A 182 -4.23 26.24 17.17
N GLN A 183 -5.49 25.89 16.95
CA GLN A 183 -6.68 26.68 17.27
C GLN A 183 -7.86 25.77 17.64
N SER A 184 -8.97 26.39 18.08
CA SER A 184 -10.24 25.68 18.30
C SER A 184 -10.81 25.26 16.93
N LEU A 185 -11.00 23.95 16.74
CA LEU A 185 -11.57 23.36 15.54
C LEU A 185 -13.11 23.34 15.62
N GLY A 186 -13.63 23.11 16.81
CA GLY A 186 -15.04 23.25 17.11
C GLY A 186 -15.40 22.75 18.50
N LYS A 187 -16.69 22.86 18.83
CA LYS A 187 -17.20 22.61 20.18
C LYS A 187 -18.65 22.19 20.17
N THR A 188 -19.02 21.35 21.12
CA THR A 188 -20.38 20.86 21.30
C THR A 188 -20.69 20.59 22.78
N PHE A 189 -21.96 20.55 23.14
CA PHE A 189 -22.40 19.93 24.38
C PHE A 189 -22.85 18.49 24.14
N VAL A 190 -22.69 17.65 25.16
CA VAL A 190 -23.34 16.35 25.27
C VAL A 190 -24.48 16.49 26.26
N ASN A 191 -25.67 16.04 25.86
CA ASN A 191 -26.93 16.06 26.59
C ASN A 191 -27.41 17.49 26.92
N GLN A 192 -28.54 17.91 26.34
CA GLN A 192 -29.02 19.30 26.37
C GLN A 192 -29.79 19.67 27.64
N THR A 193 -29.72 18.87 28.71
CA THR A 193 -30.53 19.08 29.92
C THR A 193 -29.69 19.19 31.18
N THR A 194 -30.18 19.99 32.13
CA THR A 194 -29.61 20.08 33.48
C THR A 194 -30.16 18.99 34.42
N THR A 195 -30.69 17.90 33.86
CA THR A 195 -31.48 16.92 34.62
C THR A 195 -30.55 15.95 35.35
N GLU A 196 -30.36 16.16 36.65
CA GLU A 196 -29.46 15.38 37.52
C GLU A 196 -29.87 13.90 37.75
N TRP A 197 -31.04 13.47 37.25
CA TRP A 197 -31.57 12.12 37.45
C TRP A 197 -31.54 11.34 36.13
N GLY A 198 -30.77 10.25 36.08
CA GLY A 198 -30.56 9.46 34.86
C GLY A 198 -31.84 8.90 34.24
N PHE A 199 -31.79 8.66 32.93
CA PHE A 199 -32.93 8.28 32.11
C PHE A 199 -33.42 6.83 32.32
N GLY A 200 -32.88 6.13 33.33
CA GLY A 200 -33.12 4.70 33.58
C GLY A 200 -32.13 3.81 32.82
N GLY A 201 -32.23 2.49 33.04
CA GLY A 201 -31.36 1.49 32.44
C GLY A 201 -32.15 0.33 31.83
N THR A 202 -31.47 -0.58 31.14
CA THR A 202 -32.08 -1.73 30.42
C THR A 202 -32.50 -2.89 31.34
N GLY A 203 -32.25 -2.80 32.66
CA GLY A 203 -32.43 -3.89 33.61
C GLY A 203 -33.89 -4.19 34.00
N THR A 204 -34.25 -5.48 34.07
CA THR A 204 -35.53 -5.96 34.65
C THR A 204 -35.31 -6.82 35.89
N GLY A 205 -35.64 -6.32 37.08
CA GLY A 205 -35.79 -7.14 38.30
C GLY A 205 -34.51 -7.53 39.05
N SER A 206 -34.69 -8.18 40.22
CA SER A 206 -33.78 -8.17 41.38
C SER A 206 -32.31 -8.50 41.08
N GLY A 207 -31.50 -7.45 40.95
CA GLY A 207 -30.06 -7.51 40.70
C GLY A 207 -29.52 -6.18 40.16
N ASP A 208 -30.34 -5.46 39.39
CA ASP A 208 -30.02 -4.19 38.69
C ASP A 208 -28.76 -4.33 37.79
N MET A 209 -28.65 -5.43 37.06
CA MET A 209 -27.71 -5.60 35.93
C MET A 209 -28.38 -5.11 34.65
N GLY A 210 -27.61 -4.67 33.65
CA GLY A 210 -28.14 -4.46 32.30
C GLY A 210 -28.61 -5.78 31.68
N THR A 211 -29.58 -5.71 30.77
CA THR A 211 -30.08 -6.89 30.05
C THR A 211 -29.15 -7.17 28.87
N PRO A 212 -28.40 -8.29 28.83
CA PRO A 212 -27.45 -8.54 27.73
C PRO A 212 -28.08 -8.41 26.35
N GLY A 213 -27.43 -7.66 25.46
CA GLY A 213 -27.91 -7.35 24.11
C GLY A 213 -29.05 -6.32 24.04
N ALA A 214 -29.47 -5.74 25.17
CA ALA A 214 -30.45 -4.64 25.16
C ALA A 214 -29.72 -3.30 25.07
N VAL A 215 -29.74 -2.70 23.88
CA VAL A 215 -29.28 -1.34 23.62
C VAL A 215 -30.50 -0.46 23.34
N ASN A 216 -30.66 0.65 24.06
CA ASN A 216 -31.76 1.59 23.81
C ASN A 216 -31.25 2.89 23.17
N PRO A 217 -31.95 3.42 22.14
CA PRO A 217 -31.62 4.72 21.56
C PRO A 217 -31.78 5.87 22.57
N PRO A 218 -31.15 7.02 22.31
CA PRO A 218 -31.21 8.13 23.24
C PRO A 218 -32.66 8.59 23.46
N PRO A 219 -33.09 8.73 24.72
CA PRO A 219 -34.41 9.28 25.03
C PRO A 219 -34.54 10.72 24.55
N ALA A 220 -35.78 11.17 24.29
CA ALA A 220 -36.02 12.55 23.86
C ALA A 220 -35.37 13.59 24.81
N GLY A 221 -34.48 14.41 24.25
CA GLY A 221 -33.72 15.42 25.00
C GLY A 221 -32.40 14.92 25.60
N SER A 222 -31.97 13.70 25.27
CA SER A 222 -30.65 13.14 25.62
C SER A 222 -29.87 12.76 24.36
N ASP A 223 -28.56 12.76 24.47
CA ASP A 223 -27.64 12.27 23.43
C ASP A 223 -27.08 10.88 23.72
N TYR A 224 -27.36 10.33 24.91
CA TYR A 224 -26.79 9.05 25.35
C TYR A 224 -27.64 7.85 24.94
N TRP A 225 -27.02 6.94 24.20
CA TRP A 225 -27.47 5.56 24.10
C TRP A 225 -27.32 4.87 25.45
N LEU A 226 -28.30 4.04 25.81
CA LEU A 226 -28.23 3.24 27.03
C LEU A 226 -27.74 1.84 26.66
N SER A 227 -26.53 1.50 27.10
CA SER A 227 -25.96 0.17 26.86
C SER A 227 -26.59 -0.93 27.73
N ASP A 228 -26.22 -2.17 27.44
CA ASP A 228 -26.54 -3.35 28.25
C ASP A 228 -25.56 -3.57 29.42
N ARG A 229 -24.62 -2.63 29.66
CA ARG A 229 -23.61 -2.71 30.72
C ARG A 229 -23.88 -1.71 31.84
N VAL A 230 -23.39 -2.07 33.04
CA VAL A 230 -23.52 -1.24 34.24
C VAL A 230 -22.19 -1.04 34.95
N THR A 231 -22.11 0.04 35.72
CA THR A 231 -21.03 0.32 36.67
C THR A 231 -21.30 -0.30 38.04
N GLU A 232 -20.33 -0.23 38.95
CA GLU A 232 -20.37 -0.89 40.25
C GLU A 232 -21.51 -0.39 41.17
N ASN A 233 -21.98 0.84 40.94
CA ASN A 233 -23.10 1.45 41.64
C ASN A 233 -24.47 1.12 41.01
N ARG A 234 -24.50 0.26 39.99
CA ARG A 234 -25.69 -0.13 39.19
C ARG A 234 -26.18 0.95 38.22
N GLY A 235 -25.35 1.95 37.93
CA GLY A 235 -25.66 2.90 36.87
C GLY A 235 -25.46 2.27 35.50
N THR A 236 -26.40 2.49 34.59
CA THR A 236 -26.20 2.10 33.18
C THR A 236 -25.12 2.97 32.56
N ILE A 237 -24.25 2.35 31.76
CA ILE A 237 -23.24 3.08 31.01
C ILE A 237 -23.93 3.70 29.79
N GLY A 238 -24.02 5.03 29.80
CA GLY A 238 -24.49 5.82 28.67
C GLY A 238 -23.33 6.08 27.70
N ILE A 239 -23.61 6.08 26.39
CA ILE A 239 -22.62 6.39 25.35
C ILE A 239 -23.26 7.36 24.37
N ALA A 240 -22.77 8.60 24.31
CA ALA A 240 -23.17 9.58 23.32
C ALA A 240 -22.21 9.52 22.14
N LEU A 241 -22.73 9.57 20.92
CA LEU A 241 -21.98 9.41 19.68
C LEU A 241 -22.24 10.60 18.77
N PHE A 242 -21.21 11.13 18.14
CA PHE A 242 -21.28 12.24 17.20
C PHE A 242 -20.39 11.95 16.01
N TYR A 243 -20.81 12.30 14.80
CA TYR A 243 -19.88 12.37 13.68
C TYR A 243 -18.90 13.52 13.91
N LEU A 244 -17.63 13.29 13.61
CA LEU A 244 -16.58 14.23 13.92
C LEU A 244 -16.63 15.45 12.99
N ASN A 245 -17.06 15.26 11.74
CA ASN A 245 -17.29 16.32 10.74
C ASN A 245 -18.38 17.34 11.14
N ASP A 246 -19.29 16.98 12.05
CA ASP A 246 -20.29 17.90 12.62
C ASP A 246 -19.70 18.81 13.71
N ILE A 247 -18.51 18.49 14.22
CA ILE A 247 -17.83 19.24 15.29
C ILE A 247 -16.59 19.95 14.75
N ALA A 248 -15.71 19.25 14.04
CA ALA A 248 -14.46 19.76 13.49
C ALA A 248 -14.49 19.71 11.93
N PRO A 249 -13.85 20.65 11.23
CA PRO A 249 -13.75 20.59 9.77
C PRO A 249 -13.04 19.32 9.27
N ILE A 250 -13.50 18.75 8.16
CA ILE A 250 -12.84 17.61 7.51
C ILE A 250 -11.38 17.97 7.14
N GLY A 251 -10.46 17.01 7.31
CA GLY A 251 -9.02 17.16 7.08
C GLY A 251 -8.28 17.97 8.17
N SER A 252 -8.95 18.35 9.26
CA SER A 252 -8.28 19.00 10.39
C SER A 252 -7.67 17.99 11.35
N THR A 253 -6.44 18.23 11.81
CA THR A 253 -5.76 17.34 12.76
C THR A 253 -6.06 17.76 14.19
N ILE A 254 -6.79 16.92 14.93
CA ILE A 254 -7.11 17.12 16.34
C ILE A 254 -5.90 16.72 17.18
N THR A 255 -5.34 17.69 17.91
CA THR A 255 -4.19 17.47 18.81
C THR A 255 -4.60 17.39 20.27
N SER A 256 -5.76 17.95 20.64
CA SER A 256 -6.28 17.82 22.00
C SER A 256 -7.79 17.96 22.09
N VAL A 257 -8.35 17.28 23.09
CA VAL A 257 -9.76 17.37 23.49
C VAL A 257 -9.83 17.95 24.90
N VAL A 258 -10.60 19.02 25.08
CA VAL A 258 -10.88 19.60 26.39
C VAL A 258 -12.29 19.21 26.83
N LEU A 259 -12.37 18.45 27.93
CA LEU A 259 -13.62 18.07 28.58
C LEU A 259 -13.88 18.98 29.79
N THR A 260 -14.98 19.74 29.77
CA THR A 260 -15.38 20.62 30.86
C THR A 260 -16.68 20.13 31.50
N GLY A 261 -16.71 20.10 32.83
CA GLY A 261 -17.92 19.80 33.59
C GLY A 261 -18.99 20.87 33.44
N ALA A 262 -20.10 20.55 32.77
CA ALA A 262 -21.22 21.46 32.56
C ALA A 262 -22.43 21.20 33.50
N THR A 263 -22.27 20.26 34.43
CA THR A 263 -23.17 20.00 35.56
C THR A 263 -22.36 19.81 36.86
N GLN A 264 -23.02 19.95 38.02
CA GLN A 264 -22.35 19.81 39.33
C GLN A 264 -21.84 18.38 39.56
N ASP A 265 -22.51 17.38 38.98
CA ASP A 265 -22.06 16.00 38.86
C ASP A 265 -21.54 15.83 37.42
N HIS A 266 -20.25 15.63 37.18
CA HIS A 266 -19.74 15.58 35.79
C HIS A 266 -18.52 14.68 35.61
N GLY A 267 -18.00 14.04 36.65
CA GLY A 267 -16.72 13.35 36.50
C GLY A 267 -16.79 11.88 36.13
N ASP A 268 -17.92 11.32 35.72
CA ASP A 268 -18.11 9.86 35.68
C ASP A 268 -18.00 9.23 34.27
N GLY A 269 -17.12 9.75 33.41
CA GLY A 269 -17.11 9.42 31.98
C GLY A 269 -15.74 9.28 31.31
N LYS A 270 -15.75 8.89 30.03
CA LYS A 270 -14.58 8.81 29.13
C LYS A 270 -14.87 9.45 27.78
N VAL A 271 -13.83 9.78 27.03
CA VAL A 271 -13.92 10.24 25.64
C VAL A 271 -13.06 9.33 24.77
N PHE A 272 -13.60 8.90 23.62
CA PHE A 272 -12.88 8.18 22.57
C PHE A 272 -13.09 8.91 21.24
N ILE A 273 -12.04 8.97 20.43
CA ILE A 273 -12.15 9.28 19.00
C ILE A 273 -11.93 7.95 18.28
N LEU A 274 -12.85 7.56 17.40
CA LEU A 274 -12.76 6.33 16.63
C LEU A 274 -12.76 6.62 15.14
N THR A 275 -11.87 5.94 14.44
CA THR A 275 -11.72 5.95 12.97
C THR A 275 -12.09 4.58 12.43
N LEU A 276 -12.18 4.46 11.11
CA LEU A 276 -12.30 3.18 10.40
C LEU A 276 -10.91 2.67 9.99
N ALA A 277 -10.88 1.52 9.32
CA ALA A 277 -9.66 1.01 8.68
C ALA A 277 -9.06 2.06 7.74
N ASP A 278 -7.74 2.03 7.67
CA ASP A 278 -6.82 3.00 7.09
C ASP A 278 -5.64 2.12 6.67
N GLN A 279 -5.56 1.80 5.38
CA GLN A 279 -4.71 0.73 4.83
C GLN A 279 -3.24 1.16 4.72
N ASP A 280 -3.00 2.43 4.39
CA ASP A 280 -1.70 3.09 4.23
C ASP A 280 -1.27 3.89 5.48
N ASP A 281 -2.07 3.88 6.55
CA ASP A 281 -1.80 4.52 7.85
C ASP A 281 -1.58 6.05 7.74
N ASP A 282 -2.16 6.69 6.72
CA ASP A 282 -2.01 8.13 6.43
C ASP A 282 -2.93 9.00 7.31
N GLY A 283 -3.94 8.37 7.92
CA GLY A 283 -4.92 8.95 8.85
C GLY A 283 -6.30 9.25 8.23
N TYR A 284 -6.47 9.08 6.93
CA TYR A 284 -7.76 8.91 6.27
C TYR A 284 -8.16 7.44 6.34
N SER A 285 -9.44 7.15 6.14
CA SER A 285 -9.91 5.76 6.16
C SER A 285 -10.20 5.35 4.73
N ASP A 286 -10.16 4.07 4.40
CA ASP A 286 -10.40 3.56 3.03
C ASP A 286 -11.74 4.00 2.39
N ILE A 287 -12.69 4.52 3.18
CA ILE A 287 -13.97 5.08 2.69
C ILE A 287 -13.95 6.60 2.43
N ASP A 288 -12.96 7.29 3.00
CA ASP A 288 -12.75 8.74 2.90
C ASP A 288 -11.48 9.08 2.10
N ASP A 289 -10.57 8.12 1.93
CA ASP A 289 -9.44 8.18 1.01
C ASP A 289 -9.89 7.98 -0.44
N LEU A 290 -9.13 8.52 -1.39
CA LEU A 290 -9.32 8.35 -2.83
C LEU A 290 -8.09 7.75 -3.53
N ASP A 291 -7.07 7.39 -2.75
CA ASP A 291 -5.72 6.94 -3.15
C ASP A 291 -5.19 6.04 -2.02
N ASP A 292 -5.81 4.86 -1.88
CA ASP A 292 -5.74 3.96 -0.72
C ASP A 292 -4.32 3.37 -0.45
N ASP A 293 -3.37 3.53 -1.36
CA ASP A 293 -1.98 3.11 -1.25
C ASP A 293 -0.97 4.27 -1.40
N ASN A 294 -1.45 5.52 -1.48
CA ASN A 294 -0.65 6.74 -1.59
C ASN A 294 0.40 6.73 -2.72
N ASP A 295 0.20 5.95 -3.77
CA ASP A 295 1.07 5.95 -4.94
C ASP A 295 0.81 7.20 -5.82
N GLY A 296 -0.29 7.93 -5.57
CA GLY A 296 -0.68 9.15 -6.27
C GLY A 296 -1.70 8.93 -7.38
N ILE A 297 -1.90 7.71 -7.86
CA ILE A 297 -2.98 7.31 -8.76
C ILE A 297 -4.24 7.18 -7.91
N LEU A 298 -5.39 7.57 -8.46
CA LEU A 298 -6.65 7.50 -7.70
C LEU A 298 -7.25 6.11 -7.86
N ASP A 299 -7.90 5.57 -6.81
CA ASP A 299 -8.54 4.24 -6.89
C ASP A 299 -9.49 4.13 -8.09
N THR A 300 -10.17 5.23 -8.41
CA THR A 300 -11.11 5.28 -9.55
C THR A 300 -10.46 5.14 -10.92
N ASP A 301 -9.18 5.45 -11.04
CA ASP A 301 -8.37 5.30 -12.24
C ASP A 301 -7.70 3.91 -12.31
N GLU A 302 -7.49 3.24 -11.18
CA GLU A 302 -6.91 1.88 -11.09
C GLU A 302 -7.95 0.78 -11.18
N MET A 303 -9.15 1.03 -10.65
CA MET A 303 -10.27 0.13 -10.77
C MET A 303 -10.83 0.10 -12.20
N ASP A 304 -11.33 -1.06 -12.65
CA ASP A 304 -12.03 -1.16 -13.94
C ASP A 304 -13.47 -0.63 -13.83
N CYS A 305 -13.57 0.69 -13.85
CA CYS A 305 -14.83 1.43 -13.90
C CYS A 305 -15.35 1.58 -15.35
N SER A 306 -14.62 1.08 -16.36
CA SER A 306 -14.88 1.31 -17.77
C SER A 306 -15.63 0.16 -18.48
N HIS A 307 -15.53 -1.05 -17.93
CA HIS A 307 -16.11 -2.26 -18.52
C HIS A 307 -17.29 -2.88 -17.78
N LEU A 308 -17.91 -2.20 -16.82
CA LEU A 308 -19.19 -2.63 -16.26
C LEU A 308 -20.39 -2.39 -17.21
N ASN A 309 -20.21 -2.74 -18.49
CA ASN A 309 -21.24 -2.78 -19.53
C ASN A 309 -21.78 -4.20 -19.80
N ASP A 310 -21.46 -5.17 -18.93
CA ASP A 310 -21.80 -6.59 -19.10
C ASP A 310 -22.69 -7.15 -17.96
N GLY A 311 -23.47 -6.28 -17.31
CA GLY A 311 -24.54 -6.68 -16.38
C GLY A 311 -25.45 -7.76 -16.95
N ASN A 312 -26.07 -8.56 -16.08
CA ASN A 312 -26.99 -9.61 -16.56
C ASN A 312 -28.36 -9.07 -17.01
N GLY A 313 -28.57 -7.75 -16.90
CA GLY A 313 -29.69 -7.05 -17.52
C GLY A 313 -29.43 -6.78 -19.00
N ASN A 314 -30.31 -7.23 -19.89
CA ASN A 314 -30.26 -6.88 -21.32
C ASN A 314 -31.47 -5.99 -21.65
N GLY A 315 -31.28 -4.68 -21.61
CA GLY A 315 -32.37 -3.69 -21.67
C GLY A 315 -31.92 -2.28 -22.08
N SER A 316 -32.83 -1.29 -22.02
CA SER A 316 -32.56 0.09 -22.47
C SER A 316 -32.43 1.12 -21.34
N ALA A 317 -32.16 0.65 -20.12
CA ALA A 317 -32.09 1.44 -18.90
C ALA A 317 -30.67 2.00 -18.66
N THR A 318 -30.55 3.05 -17.85
CA THR A 318 -29.28 3.78 -17.62
C THR A 318 -28.24 2.92 -16.91
N TYR A 319 -28.67 2.09 -15.97
CA TYR A 319 -27.81 1.28 -15.10
C TYR A 319 -27.92 -0.23 -15.36
N VAL A 320 -28.54 -0.62 -16.47
CA VAL A 320 -28.83 -2.04 -16.80
C VAL A 320 -27.59 -2.92 -16.79
N ASP A 321 -26.49 -2.29 -17.14
CA ASP A 321 -25.15 -2.79 -17.35
C ASP A 321 -24.37 -2.99 -16.03
N ASN A 322 -24.81 -2.33 -14.95
CA ASN A 322 -24.23 -2.43 -13.60
C ASN A 322 -24.95 -3.45 -12.70
N ILE A 323 -26.02 -4.08 -13.19
CA ILE A 323 -26.96 -4.85 -12.35
C ILE A 323 -26.86 -6.35 -12.62
N TYR A 324 -26.76 -7.11 -11.53
CA TYR A 324 -26.73 -8.57 -11.53
C TYR A 324 -27.87 -9.14 -10.66
N TRP A 325 -28.97 -9.55 -11.29
CA TRP A 325 -30.11 -10.18 -10.59
C TRP A 325 -29.79 -11.61 -10.14
N PHE A 326 -30.22 -11.98 -8.94
CA PHE A 326 -30.19 -13.38 -8.50
C PHE A 326 -31.19 -14.20 -9.32
N ASP A 327 -30.74 -15.34 -9.87
CA ASP A 327 -31.63 -16.35 -10.46
C ASP A 327 -32.08 -17.34 -9.39
N TRP A 328 -33.36 -17.35 -9.03
CA TRP A 328 -33.91 -18.22 -7.99
C TRP A 328 -34.40 -19.58 -8.52
N SER A 329 -34.14 -19.88 -9.80
CA SER A 329 -34.59 -21.12 -10.45
C SER A 329 -34.19 -22.39 -9.67
N GLY A 330 -35.15 -23.31 -9.54
CA GLY A 330 -34.97 -24.64 -8.93
C GLY A 330 -34.83 -24.69 -7.41
N ILE A 331 -34.81 -23.55 -6.70
CA ILE A 331 -34.63 -23.49 -5.24
C ILE A 331 -35.97 -23.30 -4.53
N LEU A 332 -36.83 -22.41 -5.01
CA LEU A 332 -38.04 -21.97 -4.32
C LEU A 332 -39.34 -22.61 -4.87
N ASP A 333 -39.27 -23.84 -5.39
CA ASP A 333 -40.42 -24.54 -6.01
C ASP A 333 -41.60 -24.77 -5.05
N ASN A 334 -41.37 -24.66 -3.73
CA ASN A 334 -42.35 -24.87 -2.67
C ASN A 334 -42.46 -23.68 -1.70
N GLY A 335 -41.99 -22.50 -2.12
CA GLY A 335 -41.94 -21.31 -1.29
C GLY A 335 -40.56 -21.03 -0.74
N ILE A 336 -40.40 -19.88 -0.07
CA ILE A 336 -39.18 -19.57 0.69
C ILE A 336 -39.17 -20.39 1.98
N GLN A 337 -38.02 -20.95 2.35
CA GLN A 337 -37.78 -21.66 3.61
C GLN A 337 -36.48 -21.20 4.29
N ASN A 338 -36.41 -21.39 5.61
CA ASN A 338 -35.20 -21.12 6.37
C ASN A 338 -34.06 -22.05 5.92
N GLY A 339 -32.93 -21.46 5.54
CA GLY A 339 -31.73 -22.16 5.09
C GLY A 339 -31.68 -22.43 3.58
N ASP A 340 -32.64 -21.96 2.79
CA ASP A 340 -32.53 -21.99 1.33
C ASP A 340 -31.36 -21.07 0.91
N THR A 341 -30.48 -21.55 0.03
CA THR A 341 -29.29 -20.81 -0.41
C THR A 341 -29.17 -20.76 -1.94
N LYS A 342 -28.69 -19.65 -2.50
CA LYS A 342 -28.33 -19.53 -3.92
C LYS A 342 -26.94 -18.93 -4.06
N ASN A 343 -26.09 -19.60 -4.85
CA ASN A 343 -24.78 -19.07 -5.22
C ASN A 343 -24.89 -18.31 -6.55
N PHE A 344 -24.12 -17.24 -6.64
CA PHE A 344 -24.00 -16.35 -7.78
C PHE A 344 -22.52 -16.00 -7.93
N THR A 345 -21.99 -16.09 -9.16
CA THR A 345 -20.59 -15.75 -9.44
C THR A 345 -20.56 -14.39 -10.13
N LEU A 346 -19.82 -13.46 -9.53
CA LEU A 346 -19.58 -12.13 -10.05
C LEU A 346 -18.57 -12.18 -11.23
N PRO A 347 -18.45 -11.11 -12.04
CA PRO A 347 -17.55 -11.08 -13.20
C PRO A 347 -16.07 -11.36 -12.87
N ASP A 348 -15.63 -10.93 -11.69
CA ASP A 348 -14.30 -11.15 -11.11
C ASP A 348 -14.07 -12.60 -10.63
N GLY A 349 -15.09 -13.46 -10.67
CA GLY A 349 -15.03 -14.84 -10.19
C GLY A 349 -15.45 -15.04 -8.73
N THR A 350 -15.68 -13.97 -7.96
CA THR A 350 -16.15 -14.00 -6.57
C THR A 350 -17.49 -14.72 -6.46
N ILE A 351 -17.64 -15.62 -5.49
CA ILE A 351 -18.87 -16.40 -5.27
C ILE A 351 -19.69 -15.77 -4.14
N ALA A 352 -20.69 -14.98 -4.51
CA ALA A 352 -21.73 -14.51 -3.60
C ALA A 352 -22.75 -15.62 -3.29
N THR A 353 -23.08 -15.80 -2.02
CA THR A 353 -24.07 -16.77 -1.53
C THR A 353 -25.19 -16.05 -0.79
N ALA A 354 -26.39 -16.06 -1.35
CA ALA A 354 -27.60 -15.57 -0.70
C ALA A 354 -28.26 -16.68 0.12
N THR A 355 -28.64 -16.43 1.37
CA THR A 355 -29.22 -17.39 2.31
C THR A 355 -30.48 -16.83 2.96
N PHE A 356 -31.60 -17.55 2.89
CA PHE A 356 -32.84 -17.15 3.53
C PHE A 356 -32.89 -17.56 5.01
N SER A 357 -33.35 -16.64 5.86
CA SER A 357 -33.62 -16.89 7.27
C SER A 357 -34.82 -16.06 7.76
N GLY A 358 -35.23 -16.21 9.03
CA GLY A 358 -36.36 -15.45 9.58
C GLY A 358 -37.73 -15.72 8.91
N VAL A 359 -37.84 -16.78 8.11
CA VAL A 359 -38.96 -17.01 7.20
C VAL A 359 -40.24 -17.39 7.95
N ASN A 360 -41.33 -16.64 7.73
CA ASN A 360 -42.65 -16.98 8.27
C ASN A 360 -43.43 -18.01 7.43
N ALA A 361 -44.60 -18.43 7.93
CA ALA A 361 -45.40 -19.45 7.25
C ALA A 361 -45.94 -18.99 5.89
N ASP A 362 -46.22 -17.69 5.72
CA ASP A 362 -46.84 -17.16 4.50
C ASP A 362 -45.82 -16.93 3.38
N ALA A 363 -44.53 -16.75 3.71
CA ALA A 363 -43.42 -16.74 2.77
C ALA A 363 -43.28 -18.06 1.98
N SER A 364 -43.88 -19.15 2.47
CA SER A 364 -43.99 -20.41 1.71
C SER A 364 -44.90 -20.32 0.46
N LEU A 365 -45.58 -19.19 0.27
CA LEU A 365 -46.39 -18.90 -0.92
C LEU A 365 -45.61 -18.09 -1.98
N MET A 366 -44.43 -17.58 -1.64
CA MET A 366 -43.53 -16.83 -2.53
C MET A 366 -42.67 -17.79 -3.34
N LEU A 367 -42.91 -17.88 -4.65
CA LEU A 367 -42.24 -18.80 -5.55
C LEU A 367 -41.30 -18.05 -6.50
N ALA A 368 -40.22 -18.71 -6.92
CA ALA A 368 -39.35 -18.19 -7.97
C ALA A 368 -40.14 -18.02 -9.28
N ARG A 369 -40.01 -16.86 -9.91
CA ARG A 369 -40.61 -16.54 -11.21
C ARG A 369 -39.68 -15.68 -12.04
N SER A 370 -39.73 -15.88 -13.35
CA SER A 370 -39.25 -14.89 -14.32
C SER A 370 -39.88 -13.53 -14.05
N MET A 371 -39.11 -12.45 -14.24
CA MET A 371 -39.61 -11.07 -14.20
C MET A 371 -40.69 -10.80 -15.29
N GLN A 372 -40.92 -11.75 -16.22
CA GLN A 372 -42.14 -11.84 -17.05
C GLN A 372 -43.34 -12.39 -16.26
N THR A 373 -43.78 -11.71 -15.21
CA THR A 373 -44.98 -12.14 -14.49
C THR A 373 -46.25 -11.78 -15.29
N TRP A 374 -47.31 -12.59 -15.14
CA TRP A 374 -48.45 -12.67 -16.08
C TRP A 374 -49.25 -11.36 -16.21
N SER A 375 -49.33 -10.82 -17.44
CA SER A 375 -50.25 -9.74 -17.88
C SER A 375 -50.29 -8.49 -16.99
N GLY A 376 -49.17 -7.82 -16.80
CA GLY A 376 -49.15 -6.50 -16.16
C GLY A 376 -47.77 -5.87 -16.12
N ALA A 377 -46.79 -6.56 -15.54
CA ALA A 377 -45.47 -6.02 -15.21
C ALA A 377 -44.79 -5.30 -16.40
N GLU A 378 -44.01 -4.25 -16.15
CA GLU A 378 -43.18 -3.61 -17.19
C GLU A 378 -41.67 -3.72 -16.94
N LEU A 379 -41.24 -4.18 -15.77
CA LEU A 379 -39.82 -4.32 -15.44
C LEU A 379 -39.10 -5.22 -16.47
N TRP A 380 -39.77 -6.28 -16.95
CA TRP A 380 -39.27 -7.15 -18.04
C TRP A 380 -38.99 -6.46 -19.38
N LYS A 381 -39.54 -5.25 -19.62
CA LYS A 381 -39.28 -4.46 -20.83
C LYS A 381 -37.95 -3.71 -20.74
N TYR A 382 -37.47 -3.48 -19.51
CA TYR A 382 -36.32 -2.66 -19.21
C TYR A 382 -35.13 -3.46 -18.66
N TYR A 383 -35.38 -4.64 -18.08
CA TYR A 383 -34.37 -5.59 -17.59
C TYR A 383 -34.75 -6.98 -18.07
N ASP A 384 -33.76 -7.78 -18.49
CA ASP A 384 -34.01 -9.01 -19.26
C ASP A 384 -35.02 -9.94 -18.57
N ALA A 385 -36.04 -10.29 -19.34
CA ALA A 385 -36.88 -11.43 -19.04
C ALA A 385 -37.15 -12.27 -20.30
N SER A 386 -36.47 -11.95 -21.41
CA SER A 386 -36.58 -12.61 -22.71
C SER A 386 -35.91 -13.99 -22.76
N ASN A 387 -35.03 -14.29 -21.81
CA ASN A 387 -34.44 -15.61 -21.67
C ASN A 387 -35.40 -16.55 -20.92
N SER A 388 -35.99 -17.52 -21.62
CA SER A 388 -37.12 -18.33 -21.13
C SER A 388 -36.78 -19.38 -20.05
N GLY A 389 -35.66 -19.22 -19.33
CA GLY A 389 -35.10 -20.26 -18.45
C GLY A 389 -34.76 -19.85 -17.02
N GLY A 390 -34.67 -18.54 -16.71
CA GLY A 390 -34.32 -18.05 -15.36
C GLY A 390 -35.53 -17.51 -14.59
N ASP A 391 -35.52 -17.69 -13.28
CA ASP A 391 -36.57 -17.23 -12.36
C ASP A 391 -36.01 -16.16 -11.41
N TRP A 392 -35.87 -14.92 -11.89
CA TRP A 392 -35.12 -13.85 -11.20
C TRP A 392 -35.87 -13.06 -10.12
N SER A 393 -37.16 -13.36 -9.89
CA SER A 393 -37.97 -12.69 -8.87
C SER A 393 -38.59 -13.70 -7.92
N ILE A 394 -38.87 -13.25 -6.70
CA ILE A 394 -39.70 -13.97 -5.74
C ILE A 394 -41.12 -13.40 -5.80
N TYR A 395 -42.11 -14.26 -6.00
CA TYR A 395 -43.44 -13.83 -6.43
C TYR A 395 -44.56 -14.67 -5.83
N ASN A 396 -45.65 -14.04 -5.37
CA ASN A 396 -46.86 -14.72 -4.93
C ASN A 396 -47.86 -14.91 -6.09
N ASP A 397 -48.06 -16.16 -6.52
CA ASP A 397 -49.00 -16.54 -7.59
C ASP A 397 -50.43 -16.83 -7.07
N THR A 398 -50.65 -16.68 -5.76
CA THR A 398 -51.95 -16.97 -5.13
C THR A 398 -52.79 -15.72 -4.97
N GLN A 399 -54.08 -15.79 -5.31
CA GLN A 399 -55.06 -14.72 -5.04
C GLN A 399 -55.47 -14.64 -3.56
N ALA A 400 -54.75 -15.32 -2.68
CA ALA A 400 -54.90 -15.15 -1.24
C ALA A 400 -53.91 -14.05 -0.84
N GLY A 401 -54.37 -13.06 -0.08
CA GLY A 401 -53.46 -12.04 0.43
C GLY A 401 -52.34 -12.70 1.23
N VAL A 402 -51.12 -12.24 1.00
CA VAL A 402 -49.89 -12.74 1.64
C VAL A 402 -49.30 -11.63 2.49
N SER A 403 -48.88 -11.96 3.71
CA SER A 403 -48.05 -11.10 4.56
C SER A 403 -46.80 -11.90 4.93
N ALA A 404 -45.74 -11.76 4.13
CA ALA A 404 -44.53 -12.55 4.24
C ALA A 404 -43.39 -11.70 4.80
N ASN A 405 -42.60 -12.31 5.70
CA ASN A 405 -41.34 -11.74 6.14
C ASN A 405 -40.23 -12.78 6.14
N PHE A 406 -39.05 -12.35 5.73
CA PHE A 406 -37.83 -13.15 5.66
C PHE A 406 -36.61 -12.24 5.55
N THR A 407 -35.45 -12.76 5.91
CA THR A 407 -34.15 -12.12 5.78
C THR A 407 -33.36 -12.84 4.70
N VAL A 408 -32.72 -12.10 3.79
CA VAL A 408 -31.72 -12.63 2.86
C VAL A 408 -30.35 -12.17 3.34
N THR A 409 -29.49 -13.10 3.74
CA THR A 409 -28.09 -12.81 4.06
C THR A 409 -27.22 -13.13 2.85
N ILE A 410 -26.41 -12.18 2.41
CA ILE A 410 -25.46 -12.34 1.30
C ILE A 410 -24.06 -12.35 1.89
N THR A 411 -23.30 -13.39 1.55
CA THR A 411 -21.88 -13.55 1.92
C THR A 411 -21.07 -13.90 0.70
N THR A 412 -19.89 -13.30 0.53
CA THR A 412 -18.92 -13.69 -0.49
C THR A 412 -17.90 -14.67 0.10
N ASP A 413 -17.19 -15.40 -0.75
CA ASP A 413 -16.06 -16.24 -0.37
C ASP A 413 -14.79 -15.43 -0.05
N THR A 414 -14.70 -14.19 -0.56
CA THR A 414 -13.65 -13.21 -0.25
C THR A 414 -13.91 -12.41 1.02
N GLY A 415 -15.16 -12.36 1.51
CA GLY A 415 -15.57 -11.52 2.63
C GLY A 415 -15.97 -10.09 2.23
N GLN A 416 -15.81 -9.74 0.95
CA GLN A 416 -16.27 -8.50 0.33
C GLN A 416 -17.78 -8.26 0.57
N LYS A 417 -18.14 -7.03 0.91
CA LYS A 417 -19.55 -6.58 0.96
C LYS A 417 -19.99 -6.11 -0.42
N LEU A 418 -21.26 -6.25 -0.72
CA LEU A 418 -21.79 -5.97 -2.06
C LEU A 418 -22.91 -4.94 -1.99
N ASP A 419 -23.01 -4.11 -3.00
CA ASP A 419 -24.15 -3.21 -3.12
C ASP A 419 -25.39 -3.99 -3.50
N LEU A 420 -26.39 -3.94 -2.63
CA LEU A 420 -27.62 -4.63 -2.85
C LEU A 420 -28.55 -3.76 -3.68
N ILE A 421 -29.14 -4.36 -4.72
CA ILE A 421 -30.16 -3.72 -5.52
C ILE A 421 -31.49 -4.47 -5.42
N VAL A 422 -32.56 -3.70 -5.29
CA VAL A 422 -33.92 -4.24 -5.12
C VAL A 422 -34.89 -3.47 -6.01
N ALA A 423 -35.70 -4.21 -6.75
CA ALA A 423 -36.77 -3.65 -7.57
C ALA A 423 -38.12 -4.31 -7.26
N ASP A 424 -39.17 -3.50 -7.32
CA ASP A 424 -40.54 -4.02 -7.40
C ASP A 424 -40.73 -4.78 -8.72
N ALA A 425 -41.00 -6.09 -8.63
CA ALA A 425 -41.12 -6.96 -9.79
C ALA A 425 -42.57 -7.11 -10.30
N GLU A 426 -43.53 -6.37 -9.74
CA GLU A 426 -44.94 -6.40 -10.12
C GLU A 426 -45.48 -5.04 -10.61
N THR A 427 -46.50 -5.09 -11.47
CA THR A 427 -47.45 -3.98 -11.59
C THR A 427 -48.85 -4.57 -11.49
N THR A 428 -49.63 -4.15 -10.49
CA THR A 428 -51.07 -4.45 -10.28
C THR A 428 -51.85 -4.91 -11.54
N ASP A 429 -52.67 -5.95 -11.41
CA ASP A 429 -53.51 -6.55 -12.48
C ASP A 429 -54.39 -5.49 -13.20
N VAL A 430 -54.05 -5.18 -14.45
CA VAL A 430 -54.76 -4.20 -15.29
C VAL A 430 -56.12 -4.69 -15.81
N ASN A 431 -56.54 -5.93 -15.52
CA ASN A 431 -57.71 -6.51 -16.19
C ASN A 431 -59.03 -6.42 -15.43
N ASN A 432 -59.08 -5.87 -14.21
CA ASN A 432 -60.32 -5.71 -13.45
C ASN A 432 -60.65 -4.25 -13.12
N ILE A 433 -60.81 -3.43 -14.16
CA ILE A 433 -61.35 -2.07 -14.06
C ILE A 433 -62.79 -2.15 -13.50
N GLY A 434 -62.92 -2.12 -12.17
CA GLY A 434 -64.21 -2.15 -11.50
C GLY A 434 -64.26 -2.56 -10.03
N ALA A 435 -63.18 -3.11 -9.44
CA ALA A 435 -63.13 -3.39 -8.00
C ALA A 435 -62.51 -2.19 -7.27
N SER A 436 -63.25 -1.54 -6.38
CA SER A 436 -62.77 -0.43 -5.55
C SER A 436 -61.89 -0.87 -4.38
N ASP A 437 -61.48 -2.14 -4.36
CA ASP A 437 -61.04 -2.85 -3.14
C ASP A 437 -59.66 -3.52 -3.32
N GLU A 438 -58.91 -3.24 -4.40
CA GLU A 438 -57.57 -3.82 -4.69
C GLU A 438 -56.49 -2.71 -4.64
N ASN A 439 -56.26 -2.08 -3.48
CA ASN A 439 -55.47 -0.84 -3.40
C ASN A 439 -54.36 -0.79 -2.33
N ASP A 440 -53.91 -1.91 -1.74
CA ASP A 440 -52.75 -1.92 -0.83
C ASP A 440 -51.78 -3.06 -1.23
N GLU A 441 -50.73 -2.68 -1.96
CA GLU A 441 -49.49 -3.46 -2.12
C GLU A 441 -48.40 -2.69 -1.38
N GLU A 442 -47.76 -3.36 -0.41
CA GLU A 442 -46.78 -2.75 0.49
C GLU A 442 -45.56 -3.65 0.64
N TYR A 443 -44.37 -3.05 0.61
CA TYR A 443 -43.16 -3.72 1.05
C TYR A 443 -42.27 -2.81 1.89
N HIS A 444 -41.62 -3.43 2.88
CA HIS A 444 -40.58 -2.80 3.69
C HIS A 444 -39.27 -3.54 3.47
N LEU A 445 -38.23 -2.80 3.14
CA LEU A 445 -36.90 -3.31 2.91
C LEU A 445 -36.00 -2.67 3.97
N THR A 446 -35.43 -3.48 4.84
CA THR A 446 -34.42 -3.02 5.80
C THR A 446 -33.09 -3.65 5.44
N THR A 447 -32.07 -2.82 5.33
CA THR A 447 -30.72 -3.23 4.97
C THR A 447 -29.77 -3.01 6.14
N ASN A 448 -28.74 -3.83 6.23
CA ASN A 448 -27.56 -3.55 7.05
C ASN A 448 -26.39 -3.02 6.21
N GLY A 449 -26.65 -2.47 5.03
CA GLY A 449 -25.68 -1.65 4.30
C GLY A 449 -25.86 -0.17 4.61
N GLY A 450 -25.39 0.67 3.69
CA GLY A 450 -25.68 2.09 3.62
C GLY A 450 -27.17 2.39 3.47
N ASN A 451 -27.53 3.67 3.61
CA ASN A 451 -28.92 4.09 3.48
C ASN A 451 -29.48 3.81 2.09
N TRP A 452 -30.77 3.46 2.00
CA TRP A 452 -31.43 3.23 0.72
C TRP A 452 -31.46 4.50 -0.12
N GLU A 453 -30.91 4.43 -1.32
CA GLU A 453 -31.03 5.44 -2.35
C GLU A 453 -31.91 4.94 -3.50
N ILE A 454 -32.45 5.89 -4.27
CA ILE A 454 -33.18 5.57 -5.49
C ILE A 454 -32.28 5.89 -6.68
N LEU A 455 -31.89 4.86 -7.41
CA LEU A 455 -31.13 5.01 -8.66
C LEU A 455 -32.05 5.51 -9.78
N GLU A 456 -33.26 4.96 -9.87
CA GLU A 456 -34.15 5.24 -10.98
C GLU A 456 -35.62 4.90 -10.73
N TYR A 457 -36.49 5.50 -11.53
CA TYR A 457 -37.93 5.28 -11.56
C TYR A 457 -38.39 4.95 -12.98
N TYR A 458 -39.03 3.80 -13.17
CA TYR A 458 -39.52 3.40 -14.49
C TYR A 458 -41.04 3.41 -14.61
N GLY A 459 -41.55 4.25 -15.51
CA GLY A 459 -42.94 4.27 -15.96
C GLY A 459 -43.55 5.67 -16.04
N SER A 460 -44.88 5.80 -16.04
CA SER A 460 -45.59 7.08 -16.27
C SER A 460 -46.64 7.47 -15.20
N GLY A 461 -46.66 6.78 -14.06
CA GLY A 461 -47.58 7.02 -12.95
C GLY A 461 -47.00 7.88 -11.81
N THR A 462 -47.87 8.54 -11.04
CA THR A 462 -47.51 9.33 -9.84
C THR A 462 -48.09 8.76 -8.55
N ASN A 463 -48.36 7.44 -8.49
CA ASN A 463 -49.14 6.81 -7.42
C ASN A 463 -48.34 5.83 -6.55
N TYR A 464 -47.04 6.05 -6.41
CA TYR A 464 -46.20 5.37 -5.42
C TYR A 464 -45.95 6.32 -4.25
N THR A 465 -46.17 5.86 -3.02
CA THR A 465 -45.69 6.58 -1.83
C THR A 465 -44.48 5.83 -1.33
N ILE A 466 -43.32 6.47 -1.35
CA ILE A 466 -42.07 5.92 -0.84
C ILE A 466 -41.66 6.75 0.37
N ASN A 467 -41.45 6.08 1.48
CA ASN A 467 -40.97 6.65 2.73
C ASN A 467 -39.63 6.00 3.09
N GLY A 468 -38.76 6.73 3.79
CA GLY A 468 -37.51 6.16 4.32
C GLY A 468 -36.34 6.09 3.33
N VAL A 469 -36.44 6.72 2.15
CA VAL A 469 -35.27 6.96 1.29
C VAL A 469 -34.26 7.82 2.05
N GLY A 470 -32.99 7.46 1.98
CA GLY A 470 -31.92 8.04 2.80
C GLY A 470 -31.87 7.47 4.21
N THR A 471 -32.52 6.33 4.47
CA THR A 471 -32.44 5.60 5.75
C THR A 471 -32.21 4.11 5.49
N GLY A 472 -31.81 3.35 6.51
CA GLY A 472 -31.63 1.89 6.42
C GLY A 472 -32.94 1.10 6.22
N THR A 473 -34.12 1.75 6.26
CA THR A 473 -35.40 1.11 5.95
C THR A 473 -36.16 1.93 4.93
N VAL A 474 -36.46 1.35 3.77
CA VAL A 474 -37.37 1.95 2.80
C VAL A 474 -38.70 1.22 2.80
N GLU A 475 -39.77 1.98 2.77
CA GLU A 475 -41.15 1.50 2.73
C GLU A 475 -41.79 2.06 1.47
N ALA A 476 -42.41 1.20 0.68
CA ALA A 476 -43.04 1.60 -0.56
C ALA A 476 -44.47 1.04 -0.66
N HIS A 477 -45.37 1.91 -1.06
CA HIS A 477 -46.82 1.68 -1.14
C HIS A 477 -47.34 2.01 -2.54
N GLY A 478 -47.93 1.04 -3.23
CA GLY A 478 -48.49 1.19 -4.58
C GLY A 478 -50.01 1.37 -4.61
N ILE A 479 -50.53 2.36 -5.37
CA ILE A 479 -51.98 2.58 -5.55
C ILE A 479 -52.36 2.67 -7.05
N ASN A 480 -52.90 1.60 -7.64
CA ASN A 480 -53.55 1.53 -8.98
C ASN A 480 -52.71 1.80 -10.27
N ALA A 481 -52.70 0.80 -11.15
CA ALA A 481 -52.86 0.75 -12.63
C ALA A 481 -51.98 1.60 -13.60
N ASN A 482 -51.13 2.53 -13.16
CA ASN A 482 -50.14 3.14 -14.06
C ASN A 482 -48.74 3.04 -13.47
N VAL A 483 -47.89 2.38 -14.24
CA VAL A 483 -46.63 1.76 -13.88
C VAL A 483 -45.61 2.77 -13.38
N THR A 484 -45.05 2.50 -12.20
CA THR A 484 -43.82 3.10 -11.68
C THR A 484 -43.12 2.05 -10.82
N ALA A 485 -41.99 1.51 -11.27
CA ALA A 485 -41.14 0.61 -10.47
C ALA A 485 -39.90 1.39 -9.98
N PRO A 486 -39.75 1.62 -8.66
CA PRO A 486 -38.53 2.21 -8.11
C PRO A 486 -37.43 1.14 -8.05
N LEU A 487 -36.21 1.57 -8.36
CA LEU A 487 -35.01 0.78 -8.18
C LEU A 487 -34.21 1.34 -7.00
N PHE A 488 -34.08 0.54 -5.96
CA PHE A 488 -33.37 0.92 -4.74
C PHE A 488 -32.00 0.27 -4.69
N ARG A 489 -30.99 1.05 -4.29
CA ARG A 489 -29.65 0.57 -3.97
C ARG A 489 -29.32 0.83 -2.51
N SER A 490 -28.59 -0.09 -1.91
CA SER A 490 -27.96 0.04 -0.61
C SER A 490 -26.51 -0.41 -0.74
N VAL A 491 -25.57 0.50 -0.48
CA VAL A 491 -24.13 0.22 -0.55
C VAL A 491 -23.72 -0.78 0.54
N ASP A 492 -22.74 -1.65 0.30
CA ASP A 492 -22.11 -2.54 1.31
C ASP A 492 -23.08 -3.36 2.18
N ALA A 493 -24.13 -3.89 1.57
CA ALA A 493 -25.15 -4.66 2.28
C ALA A 493 -24.81 -6.15 2.34
N THR A 494 -24.99 -6.75 3.51
CA THR A 494 -24.86 -8.20 3.72
C THR A 494 -26.17 -8.86 4.13
N THR A 495 -27.20 -8.08 4.45
CA THR A 495 -28.52 -8.56 4.82
C THR A 495 -29.61 -7.65 4.28
N LEU A 496 -30.68 -8.28 3.81
CA LEU A 496 -31.93 -7.65 3.42
C LEU A 496 -33.06 -8.28 4.20
N ASP A 497 -33.61 -7.56 5.16
CA ASP A 497 -34.88 -7.89 5.79
C ASP A 497 -36.03 -7.42 4.90
N VAL A 498 -36.83 -8.37 4.42
CA VAL A 498 -37.98 -8.10 3.56
C VAL A 498 -39.26 -8.36 4.35
N PHE A 499 -40.14 -7.38 4.35
CA PHE A 499 -41.56 -7.55 4.59
C PHE A 499 -42.32 -7.23 3.31
N ILE A 500 -43.28 -8.07 2.95
CA ILE A 500 -44.05 -7.92 1.73
C ILE A 500 -45.51 -8.32 2.00
N GLU A 501 -46.44 -7.43 1.69
CA GLU A 501 -47.87 -7.63 1.91
C GLU A 501 -48.69 -7.38 0.64
N SER A 502 -49.69 -8.23 0.43
CA SER A 502 -50.72 -8.10 -0.60
C SER A 502 -52.10 -8.39 -0.01
N GLU A 503 -53.09 -7.59 -0.41
CA GLU A 503 -54.49 -7.83 -0.06
C GLU A 503 -55.07 -9.09 -0.77
N PRO A 504 -56.21 -9.65 -0.33
CA PRO A 504 -56.88 -10.74 -1.03
C PRO A 504 -57.21 -10.36 -2.48
N ASN A 505 -56.80 -11.23 -3.41
CA ASN A 505 -56.78 -11.06 -4.88
C ASN A 505 -55.66 -10.16 -5.43
N GLY A 506 -54.88 -9.51 -4.57
CA GLY A 506 -53.61 -8.89 -4.92
C GLY A 506 -52.53 -9.93 -5.17
N LYS A 507 -51.46 -9.48 -5.80
CA LYS A 507 -50.24 -10.25 -6.03
C LYS A 507 -49.09 -9.32 -5.69
N GLN A 508 -47.96 -9.87 -5.25
CA GLN A 508 -46.77 -9.06 -5.03
C GLN A 508 -45.50 -9.85 -5.36
N GLY A 509 -44.47 -9.14 -5.84
CA GLY A 509 -43.16 -9.73 -6.06
C GLY A 509 -42.02 -8.73 -6.00
N LEU A 510 -40.82 -9.26 -5.77
CA LEU A 510 -39.59 -8.49 -5.63
C LEU A 510 -38.46 -9.15 -6.43
N ALA A 511 -37.64 -8.34 -7.08
CA ALA A 511 -36.36 -8.76 -7.64
C ALA A 511 -35.25 -8.25 -6.72
N ILE A 512 -34.28 -9.12 -6.44
CA ILE A 512 -33.12 -8.83 -5.59
C ILE A 512 -31.88 -9.16 -6.42
N GLY A 513 -30.88 -8.30 -6.36
CA GLY A 513 -29.62 -8.47 -7.07
C GLY A 513 -28.47 -7.74 -6.39
N VAL A 514 -27.35 -7.69 -7.09
CA VAL A 514 -26.16 -6.92 -6.74
C VAL A 514 -25.96 -5.81 -7.78
N PHE A 515 -25.50 -4.65 -7.34
CA PHE A 515 -25.04 -3.54 -8.17
C PHE A 515 -23.51 -3.51 -8.12
N LEU A 516 -22.84 -3.38 -9.26
CA LEU A 516 -21.39 -3.18 -9.31
C LEU A 516 -21.13 -1.82 -9.95
N GLU A 517 -20.41 -0.96 -9.23
CA GLU A 517 -20.10 0.40 -9.68
C GLU A 517 -18.70 0.49 -10.35
N CYS A 518 -17.73 -0.29 -9.86
CA CYS A 518 -16.46 -0.64 -10.50
C CYS A 518 -16.10 -2.11 -10.15
N SER A 519 -15.29 -2.80 -10.96
CA SER A 519 -14.64 -4.05 -10.54
C SER A 519 -13.20 -3.77 -10.14
N PHE A 520 -12.74 -4.40 -9.06
CA PHE A 520 -11.33 -4.39 -8.69
C PHE A 520 -10.49 -4.94 -9.85
N LYS A 521 -9.40 -4.24 -10.13
CA LYS A 521 -8.36 -4.70 -11.04
C LYS A 521 -7.21 -5.24 -10.19
N ASP A 522 -6.57 -6.27 -10.71
CA ASP A 522 -5.42 -6.94 -10.12
C ASP A 522 -4.59 -7.34 -11.35
N THR A 523 -3.73 -6.41 -11.75
CA THR A 523 -3.07 -6.39 -13.06
C THR A 523 -2.08 -7.54 -13.17
N ASP A 524 -1.35 -7.84 -12.11
CA ASP A 524 -0.36 -8.91 -12.06
C ASP A 524 -0.89 -10.26 -11.51
N ASN A 525 -2.08 -10.27 -10.91
CA ASN A 525 -2.77 -11.43 -10.30
C ASN A 525 -2.07 -11.99 -9.05
N ASP A 526 -1.42 -11.15 -8.24
CA ASP A 526 -0.80 -11.55 -6.99
C ASP A 526 -1.80 -11.66 -5.81
N GLY A 527 -3.01 -11.11 -6.00
CA GLY A 527 -4.10 -11.11 -5.03
C GLY A 527 -4.24 -9.82 -4.23
N ILE A 528 -3.43 -8.81 -4.51
CA ILE A 528 -3.57 -7.42 -4.08
C ILE A 528 -4.21 -6.64 -5.25
N PRO A 529 -5.35 -5.98 -5.05
CA PRO A 529 -5.92 -5.10 -6.07
C PRO A 529 -5.02 -3.90 -6.37
N ASP A 530 -5.01 -3.43 -7.62
CA ASP A 530 -4.18 -2.30 -8.09
C ASP A 530 -4.25 -1.07 -7.17
N HIS A 531 -5.44 -0.69 -6.68
CA HIS A 531 -5.61 0.48 -5.78
C HIS A 531 -5.14 0.24 -4.33
N TYR A 532 -4.50 -0.90 -4.08
CA TYR A 532 -3.85 -1.28 -2.82
C TYR A 532 -2.40 -1.74 -3.07
N ASP A 533 -1.89 -1.60 -4.30
CA ASP A 533 -0.65 -2.19 -4.78
C ASP A 533 0.25 -1.10 -5.37
N THR A 534 1.39 -0.84 -4.72
CA THR A 534 2.32 0.21 -5.13
C THR A 534 3.18 -0.15 -6.37
N ASP A 535 3.02 -1.36 -6.93
CA ASP A 535 3.63 -1.84 -8.18
C ASP A 535 2.63 -2.80 -8.89
N SER A 536 1.51 -2.25 -9.37
CA SER A 536 0.34 -2.98 -9.88
C SER A 536 0.65 -3.99 -10.98
N ASP A 537 1.67 -3.77 -11.82
CA ASP A 537 2.10 -4.72 -12.86
C ASP A 537 3.35 -5.54 -12.49
N ASN A 538 3.92 -5.23 -11.32
CA ASN A 538 4.98 -5.95 -10.65
C ASN A 538 6.24 -6.06 -11.50
N ASP A 539 6.56 -5.01 -12.25
CA ASP A 539 7.78 -4.95 -13.05
C ASP A 539 8.98 -4.40 -12.27
N GLY A 540 8.74 -3.99 -11.02
CA GLY A 540 9.73 -3.44 -10.10
C GLY A 540 9.93 -1.94 -10.28
N CYS A 541 9.04 -1.25 -10.99
CA CYS A 541 8.98 0.20 -11.03
C CYS A 541 7.72 0.65 -10.29
N PRO A 542 7.84 1.44 -9.20
CA PRO A 542 6.67 1.84 -8.46
C PRO A 542 5.65 2.63 -9.28
N ASP A 543 4.37 2.37 -9.05
CA ASP A 543 3.25 3.01 -9.74
C ASP A 543 3.29 4.54 -9.59
N ALA A 544 3.78 5.01 -8.44
CA ALA A 544 4.06 6.42 -8.18
C ALA A 544 5.00 7.09 -9.20
N LEU A 545 5.97 6.36 -9.75
CA LEU A 545 6.89 6.83 -10.80
C LEU A 545 6.31 6.63 -12.20
N GLU A 546 5.48 5.61 -12.37
CA GLU A 546 4.90 5.19 -13.65
C GLU A 546 3.64 5.94 -14.04
N GLY A 547 3.00 6.57 -13.06
CA GLY A 547 1.84 7.39 -13.28
C GLY A 547 2.11 8.53 -14.28
N SER A 548 1.06 8.91 -14.99
CA SER A 548 0.99 10.01 -15.94
C SER A 548 1.01 11.38 -15.25
N ALA A 549 1.89 11.60 -14.26
CA ALA A 549 2.00 12.86 -13.54
C ALA A 549 2.09 14.03 -14.54
N PRO A 550 1.20 15.04 -14.47
CA PRO A 550 1.20 16.14 -15.44
C PRO A 550 2.50 16.97 -15.47
N ASN A 551 3.41 16.77 -14.51
CA ASN A 551 4.51 17.68 -14.19
C ASN A 551 5.91 17.05 -14.02
N SER A 552 6.14 15.73 -14.18
CA SER A 552 7.47 15.07 -13.97
C SER A 552 8.15 15.49 -12.65
N GLN A 553 7.41 15.51 -11.52
CA GLN A 553 7.93 15.96 -10.22
C GLN A 553 8.07 14.85 -9.18
N ILE A 554 7.61 13.63 -9.48
CA ILE A 554 7.72 12.50 -8.58
C ILE A 554 8.92 11.68 -9.08
N ASN A 555 9.86 11.42 -8.17
CA ASN A 555 11.02 10.56 -8.38
C ASN A 555 11.31 9.82 -7.06
N HIS A 556 12.32 8.94 -7.04
CA HIS A 556 12.69 8.17 -5.85
C HIS A 556 12.90 9.01 -4.58
N SER A 557 13.27 10.30 -4.67
CA SER A 557 13.40 11.16 -3.48
C SER A 557 12.08 11.53 -2.82
N ASN A 558 10.97 11.27 -3.51
CA ASN A 558 9.62 11.49 -3.00
C ASN A 558 9.01 10.22 -2.39
N LEU A 559 9.61 9.06 -2.59
CA LEU A 559 9.08 7.79 -2.11
C LEU A 559 9.71 7.40 -0.78
N ASP A 560 9.01 6.62 0.03
CA ASP A 560 9.61 5.96 1.19
C ASP A 560 10.01 4.50 0.87
N GLY A 561 10.21 3.69 1.91
CA GLY A 561 10.66 2.31 1.75
C GLY A 561 9.56 1.31 1.35
N ASN A 562 8.31 1.77 1.26
CA ASN A 562 7.16 1.01 0.75
C ASN A 562 6.73 1.52 -0.64
N ASP A 563 7.53 2.40 -1.24
CA ASP A 563 7.25 3.04 -2.52
C ASP A 563 6.06 4.02 -2.55
N GLU A 564 5.53 4.38 -1.37
CA GLU A 564 4.46 5.37 -1.17
C GLU A 564 4.98 6.81 -1.31
N ILE A 565 4.17 7.73 -1.85
CA ILE A 565 4.55 9.15 -1.95
C ILE A 565 4.56 9.81 -0.57
N THR A 566 5.76 10.19 -0.13
CA THR A 566 5.94 10.93 1.12
C THR A 566 5.41 12.36 1.04
N GLY A 567 4.87 12.85 2.15
CA GLY A 567 4.52 14.25 2.30
C GLY A 567 3.28 14.49 3.15
N SER A 568 2.53 15.52 2.80
CA SER A 568 1.22 15.78 3.38
C SER A 568 0.14 15.48 2.35
N GLN A 569 -0.96 14.91 2.79
CA GLN A 569 -2.12 14.60 1.97
C GLN A 569 -3.08 15.79 1.90
N ASP A 570 -3.93 15.80 0.87
CA ASP A 570 -4.99 16.78 0.74
C ASP A 570 -6.20 16.44 1.64
N SER A 571 -7.41 16.92 1.35
CA SER A 571 -8.59 16.62 2.19
C SER A 571 -9.25 15.28 1.89
N ASN A 572 -8.78 14.57 0.87
CA ASN A 572 -9.34 13.32 0.37
C ASN A 572 -8.27 12.20 0.35
N GLY A 573 -7.27 12.25 1.25
CA GLY A 573 -6.19 11.23 1.33
C GLY A 573 -5.12 11.29 0.25
N VAL A 574 -5.41 11.86 -0.92
CA VAL A 574 -4.41 11.98 -2.00
C VAL A 574 -3.14 12.76 -1.61
N PRO A 575 -1.91 12.25 -1.88
CA PRO A 575 -0.65 12.97 -1.70
C PRO A 575 -0.64 14.33 -2.40
N SER A 576 -0.29 15.39 -1.66
CA SER A 576 -0.26 16.75 -2.24
C SER A 576 0.74 16.90 -3.38
N THR A 577 1.78 16.05 -3.43
CA THR A 577 2.78 16.01 -4.50
C THR A 577 2.15 15.57 -5.82
N ALA A 578 1.19 14.64 -5.79
CA ALA A 578 0.40 14.19 -6.95
C ALA A 578 -0.60 15.25 -7.44
N SER A 579 -0.80 16.36 -6.70
CA SER A 579 -1.64 17.50 -7.10
C SER A 579 -3.12 17.15 -7.36
N GLY A 580 -3.67 16.21 -6.58
CA GLY A 580 -5.05 15.74 -6.68
C GLY A 580 -5.24 14.56 -7.63
N GLY A 581 -4.18 13.76 -7.81
CA GLY A 581 -4.17 12.54 -8.61
C GLY A 581 -3.29 12.63 -9.86
N GLN A 582 -2.52 11.59 -10.10
CA GLN A 582 -1.99 11.22 -11.42
C GLN A 582 -2.95 10.25 -12.11
N GLY A 583 -2.77 10.06 -13.43
CA GLY A 583 -3.50 8.99 -14.13
C GLY A 583 -2.59 7.77 -14.29
N VAL A 584 -3.14 6.60 -14.55
CA VAL A 584 -2.43 5.28 -14.59
C VAL A 584 -1.06 5.29 -15.29
N GLY A 585 -0.91 5.90 -16.47
CA GLY A 585 0.40 5.89 -17.14
C GLY A 585 0.84 4.50 -17.57
N SER A 586 2.07 4.10 -17.21
CA SER A 586 2.62 2.77 -17.49
C SER A 586 2.49 1.77 -16.36
N SER A 587 1.96 2.15 -15.19
CA SER A 587 1.85 1.31 -13.97
C SER A 587 1.06 0.00 -14.12
N THR A 588 0.54 -0.27 -15.31
CA THR A 588 -0.27 -1.46 -15.59
C THR A 588 0.19 -2.20 -16.85
N ASP A 589 1.40 -1.90 -17.34
CA ASP A 589 2.07 -2.51 -18.49
C ASP A 589 3.51 -2.90 -18.14
N ALA A 590 3.67 -4.10 -17.57
CA ALA A 590 4.94 -4.71 -17.13
C ALA A 590 6.05 -4.87 -18.20
N MET A 591 5.84 -4.35 -19.42
CA MET A 591 6.84 -4.24 -20.48
C MET A 591 7.40 -2.82 -20.63
N VAL A 592 6.90 -1.84 -19.87
CA VAL A 592 7.18 -0.42 -20.05
C VAL A 592 7.37 0.23 -18.69
N GLN A 593 8.63 0.51 -18.36
CA GLN A 593 8.97 1.25 -17.14
C GLN A 593 9.09 2.76 -17.37
N ALA A 594 8.86 3.54 -16.31
CA ALA A 594 9.32 4.91 -16.23
C ALA A 594 10.84 5.03 -16.41
N SER A 595 11.31 6.17 -16.94
CA SER A 595 12.74 6.42 -17.11
C SER A 595 13.51 6.37 -15.78
N GLU A 596 12.85 6.78 -14.72
CA GLU A 596 13.33 6.89 -13.35
C GLU A 596 13.75 5.52 -12.80
N CYS A 597 13.16 4.43 -13.30
CA CYS A 597 13.46 3.05 -12.92
C CYS A 597 14.55 2.39 -13.76
N SER A 598 15.09 3.11 -14.75
CA SER A 598 16.16 2.61 -15.61
C SER A 598 17.41 2.31 -14.78
N PRO A 599 18.14 1.21 -15.05
CA PRO A 599 19.42 0.95 -14.42
C PRO A 599 20.50 1.97 -14.81
N CYS A 600 20.26 2.72 -15.88
CA CYS A 600 21.11 3.81 -16.30
C CYS A 600 20.73 5.15 -15.66
N ASP A 601 19.64 5.25 -14.88
CA ASP A 601 19.28 6.51 -14.23
C ASP A 601 20.15 6.72 -12.97
N PRO A 602 20.92 7.83 -12.91
CA PRO A 602 21.83 8.09 -11.79
C PRO A 602 21.11 8.41 -10.46
N ASN A 603 19.79 8.62 -10.49
CA ASN A 603 18.98 8.88 -9.29
C ASN A 603 18.24 7.63 -8.81
N GLN A 604 18.43 6.47 -9.45
CA GLN A 604 17.82 5.22 -9.03
C GLN A 604 18.64 4.66 -7.84
N PRO A 605 18.04 4.44 -6.66
CA PRO A 605 18.81 4.16 -5.44
C PRO A 605 19.45 2.76 -5.35
N ASP A 606 19.04 1.81 -6.19
CA ASP A 606 19.66 0.48 -6.33
C ASP A 606 20.84 0.48 -7.32
N TYR A 607 21.04 1.55 -8.09
CA TYR A 607 22.11 1.70 -9.07
C TYR A 607 22.94 2.93 -8.72
N VAL A 608 24.19 2.67 -8.35
CA VAL A 608 25.16 3.74 -8.07
C VAL A 608 25.57 4.39 -9.40
N ASP A 609 25.78 5.71 -9.36
CA ASP A 609 26.51 6.52 -10.33
C ASP A 609 27.74 7.01 -9.56
N THR A 610 28.88 6.32 -9.69
CA THR A 610 30.07 6.50 -8.85
C THR A 610 30.75 7.83 -9.15
N ASP A 611 30.86 8.18 -10.42
CA ASP A 611 31.62 9.34 -10.90
C ASP A 611 30.74 10.60 -11.11
N GLY A 612 29.42 10.46 -11.04
CA GLY A 612 28.47 11.56 -11.11
C GLY A 612 28.31 12.13 -12.52
N ASP A 613 28.62 11.35 -13.55
CA ASP A 613 28.53 11.74 -14.96
C ASP A 613 27.07 11.86 -15.45
N GLY A 614 26.15 11.21 -14.72
CA GLY A 614 24.72 11.14 -14.99
C GLY A 614 24.25 9.85 -15.68
N ILE A 615 25.08 8.80 -15.69
CA ILE A 615 24.80 7.45 -16.18
C ILE A 615 25.14 6.50 -15.03
N GLY A 616 24.17 5.72 -14.57
CA GLY A 616 24.44 4.71 -13.53
C GLY A 616 25.42 3.64 -14.02
N ASN A 617 26.30 3.15 -13.14
CA ASN A 617 27.37 2.18 -13.41
C ASN A 617 26.92 0.93 -14.19
N ALA A 618 25.64 0.55 -14.06
CA ALA A 618 25.09 -0.59 -14.81
C ALA A 618 25.09 -0.37 -16.34
N CYS A 619 25.17 0.88 -16.79
CA CYS A 619 25.19 1.28 -18.19
C CYS A 619 26.39 2.16 -18.55
N ASP A 620 27.17 2.55 -17.55
CA ASP A 620 28.48 3.15 -17.75
C ASP A 620 29.46 2.10 -18.31
N LEU A 621 30.49 2.56 -19.02
CA LEU A 621 31.59 1.72 -19.50
C LEU A 621 32.93 2.08 -18.85
N ASP A 622 32.94 3.09 -17.99
CA ASP A 622 34.10 3.78 -17.41
C ASP A 622 33.66 4.37 -16.05
N ASP A 623 33.40 3.49 -15.07
CA ASP A 623 32.68 3.77 -13.81
C ASP A 623 33.33 4.85 -12.89
N ASP A 624 34.61 5.19 -13.08
CA ASP A 624 35.34 6.25 -12.38
C ASP A 624 35.81 7.38 -13.31
N ASN A 625 35.48 7.31 -14.60
CA ASN A 625 35.82 8.28 -15.64
C ASN A 625 37.32 8.53 -15.86
N ASP A 626 38.18 7.63 -15.41
CA ASP A 626 39.63 7.72 -15.59
C ASP A 626 40.06 7.49 -17.05
N GLY A 627 39.12 7.12 -17.93
CA GLY A 627 39.33 6.94 -19.36
C GLY A 627 39.86 5.56 -19.75
N ILE A 628 40.10 4.68 -18.78
CA ILE A 628 40.20 3.23 -18.98
C ILE A 628 38.75 2.73 -19.13
N LEU A 629 38.47 1.44 -19.12
CA LEU A 629 37.11 0.95 -19.36
C LEU A 629 36.97 -0.27 -18.48
N ASP A 630 35.83 -0.47 -17.83
CA ASP A 630 35.67 -1.57 -16.87
C ASP A 630 35.98 -2.94 -17.49
N VAL A 631 35.83 -3.10 -18.81
CA VAL A 631 36.20 -4.34 -19.52
C VAL A 631 37.70 -4.66 -19.48
N LEU A 632 38.55 -3.66 -19.23
CA LEU A 632 40.00 -3.74 -19.04
C LEU A 632 40.36 -3.87 -17.56
N GLU A 633 39.55 -3.33 -16.65
CA GLU A 633 39.79 -3.34 -15.19
C GLU A 633 39.05 -4.44 -14.44
N MET A 634 38.12 -5.12 -15.10
CA MET A 634 37.46 -6.30 -14.58
C MET A 634 37.98 -7.57 -15.25
N ASN A 635 38.02 -8.65 -14.49
CA ASN A 635 38.11 -9.98 -15.08
C ASN A 635 36.75 -10.34 -15.70
N THR A 636 36.64 -10.18 -17.03
CA THR A 636 35.43 -10.55 -17.79
C THR A 636 35.73 -11.71 -18.75
N PRO A 637 34.96 -12.81 -18.74
CA PRO A 637 35.21 -13.93 -19.64
C PRO A 637 34.83 -13.58 -21.08
N THR A 638 35.69 -13.92 -22.05
CA THR A 638 35.42 -13.74 -23.51
C THR A 638 34.27 -14.59 -24.08
N GLY A 639 33.55 -15.31 -23.22
CA GLY A 639 32.43 -16.18 -23.54
C GLY A 639 31.86 -16.80 -22.26
N TYR A 640 31.06 -17.86 -22.40
CA TYR A 640 30.45 -18.51 -21.24
C TYR A 640 31.46 -19.32 -20.43
N ILE A 641 31.22 -19.39 -19.12
CA ILE A 641 31.98 -20.19 -18.17
C ILE A 641 31.48 -21.64 -18.26
N ASP A 642 32.37 -22.56 -18.65
CA ASP A 642 32.06 -23.99 -18.67
C ASP A 642 31.83 -24.52 -17.25
N LEU A 643 30.92 -25.49 -17.10
CA LEU A 643 30.80 -26.24 -15.84
C LEU A 643 32.14 -26.89 -15.49
N GLY A 644 32.65 -26.59 -14.30
CA GLY A 644 33.94 -27.12 -13.80
C GLY A 644 33.94 -28.64 -13.60
N GLN A 645 32.76 -29.25 -13.57
CA GLN A 645 32.57 -30.69 -13.41
C GLN A 645 31.25 -31.19 -14.01
N THR A 646 31.22 -32.49 -14.34
CA THR A 646 29.98 -33.20 -14.65
C THR A 646 29.40 -33.85 -13.40
N PHE A 647 28.09 -33.74 -13.20
CA PHE A 647 27.40 -34.32 -12.06
C PHE A 647 26.06 -34.96 -12.46
N SER A 648 25.58 -35.86 -11.63
CA SER A 648 24.26 -36.47 -11.75
C SER A 648 23.83 -36.92 -10.37
N ASP A 649 22.98 -36.13 -9.74
CA ASP A 649 22.39 -36.46 -8.44
C ASP A 649 20.88 -36.68 -8.61
N ASN A 650 20.45 -37.91 -8.38
CA ASN A 650 19.04 -38.31 -8.37
C ASN A 650 18.61 -38.86 -7.01
N THR A 651 19.38 -38.56 -5.96
CA THR A 651 19.07 -39.00 -4.60
C THR A 651 17.94 -38.16 -4.03
N SER A 652 17.16 -38.74 -3.12
CA SER A 652 15.92 -38.13 -2.62
C SER A 652 16.14 -37.01 -1.58
N THR A 653 17.31 -36.38 -1.54
CA THR A 653 17.70 -35.41 -0.50
C THR A 653 18.33 -34.16 -1.13
N SER A 654 18.13 -32.99 -0.52
CA SER A 654 18.83 -31.76 -0.86
C SER A 654 20.36 -31.94 -0.81
N GLY A 655 21.09 -31.17 -1.60
CA GLY A 655 22.54 -31.31 -1.72
C GLY A 655 23.23 -30.07 -2.25
N VAL A 656 24.56 -30.16 -2.36
CA VAL A 656 25.44 -29.08 -2.83
C VAL A 656 26.45 -29.64 -3.82
N ILE A 657 26.62 -28.95 -4.94
CA ILE A 657 27.67 -29.18 -5.94
C ILE A 657 28.67 -28.03 -5.80
N ASN A 658 29.75 -28.27 -5.07
CA ASN A 658 30.76 -27.24 -4.82
C ASN A 658 31.54 -26.90 -6.11
N ASN A 659 31.85 -25.62 -6.31
CA ASN A 659 32.64 -25.11 -7.42
C ASN A 659 32.08 -25.57 -8.78
N VAL A 660 30.78 -25.37 -8.98
CA VAL A 660 30.07 -25.75 -10.21
C VAL A 660 30.52 -24.89 -11.40
N TYR A 661 30.80 -23.61 -11.13
CA TYR A 661 31.46 -22.67 -12.03
C TYR A 661 32.72 -22.15 -11.34
N SER A 662 33.75 -21.90 -12.11
CA SER A 662 35.00 -21.32 -11.63
C SER A 662 35.58 -20.44 -12.71
N PHE A 663 35.83 -19.18 -12.37
CA PHE A 663 36.38 -18.18 -13.26
C PHE A 663 37.23 -17.21 -12.44
N ALA A 664 38.41 -16.86 -12.95
CA ALA A 664 39.47 -16.21 -12.17
C ALA A 664 39.73 -16.95 -10.82
N SER A 665 39.78 -16.22 -9.71
CA SER A 665 39.87 -16.75 -8.34
C SER A 665 38.54 -17.21 -7.76
N ASN A 666 37.41 -16.81 -8.35
CA ASN A 666 36.07 -16.97 -7.77
C ASN A 666 35.38 -18.25 -8.24
N PHE A 667 34.48 -18.79 -7.43
CA PHE A 667 33.71 -19.99 -7.71
C PHE A 667 32.27 -19.89 -7.21
N ALA A 668 31.35 -20.43 -8.02
CA ALA A 668 29.96 -20.59 -7.63
C ALA A 668 29.69 -21.99 -7.07
N ASN A 669 29.05 -22.09 -5.92
CA ASN A 669 28.49 -23.33 -5.37
C ASN A 669 27.02 -23.46 -5.75
N PHE A 670 26.60 -24.65 -6.19
CA PHE A 670 25.20 -24.90 -6.55
C PHE A 670 24.51 -25.76 -5.49
N ASN A 671 23.66 -25.12 -4.70
CA ASN A 671 22.80 -25.75 -3.72
C ASN A 671 21.44 -26.08 -4.37
N TYR A 672 20.85 -27.21 -4.01
CA TYR A 672 19.54 -27.60 -4.49
C TYR A 672 18.72 -28.31 -3.42
N SER A 673 17.44 -27.97 -3.33
CA SER A 673 16.50 -28.50 -2.33
C SER A 673 15.08 -28.60 -2.90
N LEU A 674 14.20 -29.20 -2.12
CA LEU A 674 12.77 -29.27 -2.41
C LEU A 674 12.00 -28.75 -1.20
N GLU A 675 10.88 -28.10 -1.47
CA GLU A 675 9.92 -27.62 -0.48
C GLU A 675 8.58 -28.36 -0.58
N GLY A 676 7.79 -28.27 0.49
CA GLY A 676 6.50 -28.93 0.58
C GLY A 676 6.56 -30.44 0.36
N SER A 677 5.74 -30.92 -0.57
CA SER A 677 5.55 -32.31 -0.98
C SER A 677 6.19 -32.66 -2.32
N ALA A 678 6.97 -31.75 -2.91
CA ALA A 678 7.69 -31.97 -4.14
C ALA A 678 8.67 -33.15 -4.03
N THR A 679 8.92 -33.83 -5.15
CA THR A 679 9.84 -34.97 -5.22
C THR A 679 10.76 -34.86 -6.42
N TRP A 680 11.98 -35.39 -6.31
CA TRP A 680 12.90 -35.42 -7.44
C TRP A 680 12.39 -36.33 -8.56
N GLY A 681 12.44 -35.82 -9.80
CA GLY A 681 12.19 -36.63 -10.98
C GLY A 681 13.41 -37.45 -11.36
N SER A 682 14.28 -36.84 -12.16
CA SER A 682 15.64 -37.34 -12.42
C SER A 682 16.70 -36.60 -11.59
N GLY A 683 16.28 -35.63 -10.77
CA GLY A 683 17.14 -34.82 -9.93
C GLY A 683 17.85 -33.72 -10.72
N VAL A 684 19.06 -33.37 -10.29
CA VAL A 684 19.93 -32.37 -10.94
C VAL A 684 21.10 -33.06 -11.62
N SER A 685 21.39 -32.69 -12.87
CA SER A 685 22.49 -33.31 -13.62
C SER A 685 23.06 -32.41 -14.71
N SER A 686 24.34 -32.54 -15.00
CA SER A 686 24.96 -31.92 -16.18
C SER A 686 24.63 -32.71 -17.46
N ALA A 687 24.29 -32.04 -18.55
CA ALA A 687 23.99 -32.66 -19.85
C ALA A 687 24.48 -31.80 -21.03
N THR A 688 24.36 -32.32 -22.27
CA THR A 688 24.69 -31.59 -23.50
C THR A 688 23.61 -31.82 -24.57
N ILE A 689 23.35 -30.82 -25.40
CA ILE A 689 22.42 -30.90 -26.52
C ILE A 689 22.89 -30.01 -27.67
N ALA A 690 22.47 -30.32 -28.89
CA ALA A 690 22.77 -29.46 -30.03
C ALA A 690 22.02 -28.13 -29.91
N GLY A 691 22.73 -27.00 -30.05
CA GLY A 691 22.16 -25.66 -29.95
C GLY A 691 22.49 -24.93 -28.64
N ILE A 692 23.13 -25.60 -27.69
CA ILE A 692 23.69 -25.01 -26.46
C ILE A 692 25.19 -25.26 -26.45
N THR A 693 25.97 -24.23 -26.10
CA THR A 693 27.43 -24.34 -25.96
C THR A 693 27.79 -25.01 -24.63
N GLY A 694 28.74 -25.94 -24.65
CA GLY A 694 29.23 -26.60 -23.43
C GLY A 694 28.21 -27.55 -22.77
N TYR A 695 28.37 -27.76 -21.46
CA TYR A 695 27.41 -28.49 -20.63
C TYR A 695 26.42 -27.54 -19.99
N TYR A 696 25.16 -27.96 -19.89
CA TYR A 696 24.11 -27.27 -19.16
C TYR A 696 23.71 -28.04 -17.90
N MET A 697 23.07 -27.36 -16.95
CA MET A 697 22.45 -27.97 -15.78
C MET A 697 20.99 -28.30 -16.06
N ASN A 698 20.63 -29.57 -15.93
CA ASN A 698 19.29 -30.06 -16.08
C ASN A 698 18.61 -30.19 -14.72
N LEU A 699 17.47 -29.53 -14.56
CA LEU A 699 16.69 -29.45 -13.33
C LEU A 699 15.39 -30.23 -13.53
N GLN A 700 15.16 -31.31 -12.77
CA GLN A 700 13.92 -32.08 -12.91
C GLN A 700 13.28 -32.48 -11.59
N ILE A 701 12.11 -31.90 -11.35
CA ILE A 701 11.24 -32.15 -10.20
C ILE A 701 9.89 -32.74 -10.63
N ARG A 702 9.14 -33.26 -9.67
CA ARG A 702 7.80 -33.84 -9.82
C ARG A 702 6.93 -33.48 -8.65
N ASN A 703 5.62 -33.53 -8.89
CA ASN A 703 4.63 -33.21 -7.88
C ASN A 703 4.87 -31.80 -7.32
N SER A 704 5.17 -30.85 -8.21
CA SER A 704 5.49 -29.48 -7.87
C SER A 704 4.43 -28.52 -8.40
N ASP A 705 4.07 -27.54 -7.59
CA ASP A 705 3.03 -26.55 -7.84
C ASP A 705 3.21 -25.36 -6.90
N PHE A 706 3.21 -24.13 -7.44
CA PHE A 706 3.39 -22.90 -6.68
C PHE A 706 2.25 -22.68 -5.68
N VAL A 707 1.00 -22.97 -6.08
CA VAL A 707 -0.19 -22.77 -5.23
C VAL A 707 -0.11 -23.52 -3.90
N ASN A 708 0.57 -24.67 -3.88
CA ASN A 708 0.72 -25.51 -2.69
C ASN A 708 2.07 -25.35 -1.96
N GLY A 709 2.96 -24.48 -2.46
CA GLY A 709 4.33 -24.33 -1.94
C GLY A 709 5.20 -25.57 -2.19
N ASP A 710 4.88 -26.37 -3.21
CA ASP A 710 5.61 -27.59 -3.57
C ASP A 710 6.70 -27.25 -4.60
N LEU A 711 7.82 -26.69 -4.14
CA LEU A 711 8.82 -26.05 -5.01
C LEU A 711 10.12 -26.87 -5.16
N GLY A 712 10.80 -26.70 -6.29
CA GLY A 712 12.23 -26.97 -6.42
C GLY A 712 13.01 -25.67 -6.27
N VAL A 713 13.96 -25.63 -5.34
CA VAL A 713 14.75 -24.43 -5.04
C VAL A 713 16.21 -24.70 -5.38
N TYR A 714 16.82 -23.78 -6.12
CA TYR A 714 18.18 -23.85 -6.61
C TYR A 714 18.91 -22.57 -6.25
N VAL A 715 20.10 -22.66 -5.67
CA VAL A 715 20.84 -21.48 -5.20
C VAL A 715 22.27 -21.53 -5.72
N PHE A 716 22.71 -20.48 -6.40
CA PHE A 716 24.11 -20.19 -6.66
C PHE A 716 24.61 -19.29 -5.54
N GLU A 717 25.63 -19.74 -4.83
CA GLU A 717 26.36 -18.92 -3.86
C GLU A 717 27.76 -18.68 -4.40
N PHE A 718 28.13 -17.43 -4.57
CA PHE A 718 29.46 -17.00 -4.99
C PHE A 718 30.31 -16.77 -3.73
N ASP A 719 31.60 -17.08 -3.82
CA ASP A 719 32.54 -16.90 -2.70
C ASP A 719 32.94 -15.45 -2.47
N GLU A 720 32.90 -14.65 -3.54
CA GLU A 720 32.99 -13.18 -3.53
C GLU A 720 31.89 -12.63 -4.45
N PRO A 721 31.49 -11.34 -4.29
CA PRO A 721 30.52 -10.72 -5.17
C PRO A 721 30.93 -10.83 -6.65
N VAL A 722 29.93 -11.02 -7.51
CA VAL A 722 30.11 -11.09 -8.97
C VAL A 722 29.22 -10.08 -9.67
N TYR A 723 29.69 -9.57 -10.80
CA TYR A 723 29.05 -8.53 -11.60
C TYR A 723 28.60 -9.10 -12.94
N ASN A 724 27.66 -8.41 -13.59
CA ASN A 724 27.23 -8.73 -14.95
C ASN A 724 26.87 -10.21 -15.13
N LEU A 725 26.25 -10.82 -14.10
CA LEU A 725 25.84 -12.22 -14.14
C LEU A 725 24.77 -12.38 -15.22
N ASN A 726 25.11 -13.14 -16.25
CA ASN A 726 24.24 -13.46 -17.36
C ASN A 726 24.15 -14.98 -17.52
N PHE A 727 22.94 -15.50 -17.70
CA PHE A 727 22.73 -16.89 -18.10
C PHE A 727 21.43 -17.05 -18.86
N LYS A 728 21.24 -18.23 -19.47
CA LYS A 728 20.00 -18.56 -20.16
C LYS A 728 19.30 -19.70 -19.46
N MET A 729 17.98 -19.61 -19.44
CA MET A 729 17.13 -20.67 -18.90
C MET A 729 16.06 -21.04 -19.92
N GLY A 730 15.80 -22.33 -20.07
CA GLY A 730 14.84 -22.79 -21.07
C GLY A 730 14.19 -24.13 -20.73
N GLY A 731 13.30 -24.53 -21.62
CA GLY A 731 12.43 -25.68 -21.43
C GLY A 731 11.07 -25.34 -20.83
N PHE A 732 10.69 -24.06 -20.84
CA PHE A 732 9.42 -23.61 -20.27
C PHE A 732 8.23 -24.16 -21.08
N ASP A 733 7.52 -25.14 -20.54
CA ASP A 733 6.32 -25.71 -21.15
C ASP A 733 5.26 -26.16 -20.13
N PHE A 734 4.02 -26.33 -20.59
CA PHE A 734 2.89 -26.84 -19.80
C PHE A 734 2.73 -26.16 -18.42
N GLU A 735 2.82 -24.84 -18.35
CA GLU A 735 2.76 -24.03 -17.12
C GLU A 735 3.96 -24.24 -16.19
N ASP A 736 5.14 -24.58 -16.73
CA ASP A 736 6.41 -24.49 -15.98
C ASP A 736 6.67 -23.03 -15.62
N ARG A 737 6.93 -22.78 -14.33
CA ARG A 737 7.25 -21.47 -13.78
C ARG A 737 8.63 -21.48 -13.14
N ALA A 738 9.37 -20.38 -13.29
CA ALA A 738 10.59 -20.10 -12.56
C ALA A 738 10.59 -18.66 -12.03
N ASP A 739 10.91 -18.50 -10.75
CA ASP A 739 11.04 -17.21 -10.06
C ASP A 739 12.51 -17.03 -9.68
N PHE A 740 13.07 -15.85 -9.96
CA PHE A 740 14.46 -15.49 -9.69
C PHE A 740 14.52 -14.48 -8.55
N GLU A 741 15.56 -14.58 -7.73
CA GLU A 741 15.87 -13.62 -6.65
C GLU A 741 17.38 -13.55 -6.57
N ALA A 742 17.96 -12.35 -6.73
CA ALA A 742 19.38 -12.13 -6.57
C ALA A 742 19.62 -11.22 -5.36
N THR A 743 20.72 -11.43 -4.62
CA THR A 743 21.02 -10.60 -3.47
C THR A 743 22.51 -10.32 -3.33
N LEU A 744 22.83 -9.19 -2.69
CA LEU A 744 24.12 -8.87 -2.10
C LEU A 744 23.96 -8.67 -0.60
N ASN A 745 24.66 -9.47 0.23
CA ASN A 745 24.57 -9.38 1.69
C ASN A 745 23.12 -9.50 2.24
N GLY A 746 22.24 -10.16 1.49
CA GLY A 746 20.82 -10.32 1.82
C GLY A 746 19.91 -9.15 1.42
N ILE A 747 20.44 -8.12 0.76
CA ILE A 747 19.67 -7.06 0.10
C ILE A 747 19.38 -7.52 -1.33
N ASN A 748 18.14 -7.37 -1.79
CA ASN A 748 17.77 -7.80 -3.14
C ASN A 748 18.47 -6.94 -4.19
N SER A 749 18.89 -7.59 -5.28
CA SER A 749 19.40 -6.96 -6.49
C SER A 749 18.43 -7.29 -7.62
N ARG A 750 18.15 -6.31 -8.48
CA ARG A 750 17.20 -6.46 -9.59
C ARG A 750 17.69 -7.53 -10.59
N VAL A 751 16.76 -8.36 -11.06
CA VAL A 751 17.00 -9.37 -12.10
C VAL A 751 16.23 -9.02 -13.36
N ASN A 752 16.94 -8.87 -14.47
CA ASN A 752 16.37 -8.53 -15.77
C ASN A 752 16.18 -9.80 -16.61
N ILE A 753 14.97 -9.99 -17.16
CA ILE A 753 14.64 -11.18 -17.96
C ILE A 753 14.26 -10.76 -19.37
N THR A 754 15.00 -11.26 -20.37
CA THR A 754 14.74 -10.99 -21.79
C THR A 754 14.26 -12.24 -22.52
N ASP A 755 13.18 -12.10 -23.31
CA ASP A 755 12.71 -13.18 -24.17
C ASP A 755 13.73 -13.50 -25.29
N ILE A 756 14.15 -14.76 -25.39
CA ILE A 756 14.94 -15.27 -26.53
C ILE A 756 14.02 -15.88 -27.59
N ASN A 757 13.14 -16.79 -27.17
CA ASN A 757 12.24 -17.53 -28.07
C ASN A 757 11.01 -18.15 -27.37
N LEU A 758 10.64 -17.63 -26.21
CA LEU A 758 9.40 -17.93 -25.50
C LEU A 758 8.20 -17.44 -26.32
N GLY A 759 8.19 -16.17 -26.73
CA GLY A 759 7.14 -15.54 -27.53
C GLY A 759 5.73 -15.81 -26.97
N ALA A 760 4.77 -16.11 -27.84
CA ALA A 760 3.40 -16.45 -27.43
C ALA A 760 3.27 -17.78 -26.65
N ASN A 761 4.37 -18.48 -26.35
CA ASN A 761 4.40 -19.72 -25.58
C ASN A 761 4.80 -19.50 -24.11
N GLY A 762 4.78 -18.27 -23.62
CA GLY A 762 4.93 -17.96 -22.21
C GLY A 762 4.71 -16.48 -21.91
N THR A 763 4.80 -16.14 -20.63
CA THR A 763 4.71 -14.79 -20.11
C THR A 763 5.92 -14.53 -19.21
N LEU A 764 6.33 -13.27 -19.19
CA LEU A 764 7.31 -12.71 -18.25
C LEU A 764 6.52 -11.73 -17.37
N SER A 765 6.73 -11.76 -16.06
CA SER A 765 6.16 -10.83 -15.08
C SER A 765 7.14 -10.79 -13.90
N ASN A 766 7.56 -9.62 -13.47
CA ASN A 766 8.66 -9.45 -12.52
C ASN A 766 9.92 -10.27 -12.90
N GLN A 767 10.57 -10.82 -11.89
CA GLN A 767 11.60 -11.85 -11.93
C GLN A 767 11.00 -13.26 -12.12
N THR A 768 9.86 -13.39 -12.82
CA THR A 768 9.15 -14.66 -13.03
C THR A 768 8.93 -14.96 -14.51
N VAL A 769 9.08 -16.24 -14.87
CA VAL A 769 8.82 -16.76 -16.21
C VAL A 769 7.81 -17.88 -16.13
N VAL A 770 6.72 -17.80 -16.89
CA VAL A 770 5.72 -18.86 -17.01
C VAL A 770 5.62 -19.36 -18.44
N GLY A 771 5.89 -20.63 -18.68
CA GLY A 771 5.76 -21.27 -19.99
C GLY A 771 4.35 -21.77 -20.27
N SER A 772 3.65 -21.18 -21.23
CA SER A 772 2.32 -21.63 -21.69
C SER A 772 2.36 -22.59 -22.88
N ALA A 773 3.56 -23.03 -23.31
CA ALA A 773 3.72 -23.94 -24.43
C ALA A 773 2.95 -25.25 -24.23
N THR A 774 2.08 -25.61 -25.19
CA THR A 774 1.27 -26.85 -25.12
C THR A 774 1.98 -28.08 -25.70
N THR A 775 3.24 -27.94 -26.09
CA THR A 775 4.08 -29.01 -26.61
C THR A 775 5.37 -29.09 -25.83
N ALA A 776 5.76 -30.31 -25.45
CA ALA A 776 7.01 -30.53 -24.73
C ALA A 776 8.22 -30.03 -25.53
N GLY A 777 9.07 -29.23 -24.91
CA GLY A 777 10.29 -28.71 -25.51
C GLY A 777 11.32 -28.44 -24.43
N ASN A 778 12.49 -29.07 -24.53
CA ASN A 778 13.63 -28.72 -23.68
C ASN A 778 14.41 -27.56 -24.32
N ALA A 779 15.23 -26.88 -23.52
CA ALA A 779 16.19 -25.89 -23.99
C ALA A 779 17.00 -26.42 -25.21
N PRO A 780 17.24 -25.59 -26.24
CA PRO A 780 17.06 -24.13 -26.24
C PRO A 780 15.65 -23.68 -26.68
N ALA A 781 14.64 -24.54 -26.65
CA ALA A 781 13.26 -24.12 -26.91
C ALA A 781 12.64 -23.48 -25.67
N ASN A 782 11.78 -22.48 -25.90
CA ASN A 782 11.06 -21.73 -24.87
C ASN A 782 12.04 -21.24 -23.81
N SER A 783 12.89 -20.31 -24.20
CA SER A 783 14.01 -19.84 -23.40
C SER A 783 13.97 -18.33 -23.18
N VAL A 784 14.54 -17.93 -22.05
CA VAL A 784 14.83 -16.55 -21.65
C VAL A 784 16.32 -16.38 -21.38
N GLU A 785 16.76 -15.13 -21.41
CA GLU A 785 18.05 -14.67 -20.90
C GLU A 785 17.79 -13.94 -19.59
N VAL A 786 18.64 -14.18 -18.58
CA VAL A 786 18.55 -13.58 -17.26
C VAL A 786 19.85 -12.83 -17.01
N THR A 787 19.75 -11.55 -16.69
CA THR A 787 20.89 -10.64 -16.49
C THR A 787 20.75 -9.90 -15.16
N ILE A 788 21.84 -9.85 -14.39
CA ILE A 788 21.99 -9.04 -13.19
C ILE A 788 23.25 -8.20 -13.37
N TYR A 789 23.12 -6.87 -13.41
CA TYR A 789 24.23 -5.96 -13.67
C TYR A 789 25.11 -5.78 -12.43
N GLY A 790 24.49 -5.39 -11.32
CA GLY A 790 25.18 -5.09 -10.07
C GLY A 790 25.76 -6.30 -9.35
N PRO A 791 26.55 -6.06 -8.29
CA PRO A 791 27.22 -7.10 -7.53
C PRO A 791 26.20 -7.98 -6.81
N ILE A 792 26.39 -9.30 -6.85
CA ILE A 792 25.64 -10.26 -6.05
C ILE A 792 26.52 -11.32 -5.42
N ASP A 793 26.14 -11.80 -4.25
CA ASP A 793 26.76 -12.97 -3.59
C ASP A 793 25.89 -14.24 -3.74
N LYS A 794 24.62 -14.08 -4.13
CA LYS A 794 23.66 -15.17 -4.16
C LYS A 794 22.57 -14.96 -5.22
N LEU A 795 22.29 -16.01 -5.99
CA LEU A 795 21.13 -16.12 -6.90
C LEU A 795 20.28 -17.33 -6.50
N VAL A 796 18.99 -17.13 -6.28
CA VAL A 796 17.98 -18.14 -5.98
C VAL A 796 17.04 -18.29 -7.17
N ILE A 797 16.75 -19.54 -7.56
CA ILE A 797 15.78 -19.90 -8.59
C ILE A 797 14.77 -20.88 -7.99
N ARG A 798 13.50 -20.50 -7.94
CA ARG A 798 12.40 -21.37 -7.49
C ARG A 798 11.61 -21.83 -8.70
N THR A 799 11.27 -23.11 -8.77
CA THR A 799 10.56 -23.68 -9.92
C THR A 799 9.45 -24.61 -9.50
N ALA A 800 8.31 -24.56 -10.20
CA ALA A 800 7.15 -25.43 -10.01
C ALA A 800 6.16 -25.23 -11.18
N LYS A 801 4.96 -25.83 -11.08
CA LYS A 801 3.86 -25.52 -12.01
C LYS A 801 3.08 -24.30 -11.52
N ASN A 802 2.57 -23.49 -12.45
CA ASN A 802 1.79 -22.29 -12.14
C ASN A 802 0.28 -22.54 -11.94
N ASN A 803 -0.24 -23.68 -12.40
CA ASN A 803 -1.68 -23.86 -12.66
C ASN A 803 -2.46 -24.65 -11.60
N GLY A 804 -1.95 -24.77 -10.38
CA GLY A 804 -2.60 -25.54 -9.30
C GLY A 804 -2.59 -27.05 -9.51
N ASN A 805 -1.96 -27.55 -10.59
CA ASN A 805 -1.91 -28.98 -10.91
C ASN A 805 -0.47 -29.50 -10.76
N ALA A 806 -0.17 -30.01 -9.57
CA ALA A 806 1.11 -30.65 -9.25
C ALA A 806 1.54 -31.69 -10.31
N ASN A 807 2.58 -31.35 -11.08
CA ASN A 807 3.11 -32.17 -12.17
C ASN A 807 4.65 -32.11 -12.22
N ASN A 808 5.25 -32.52 -13.33
CA ASN A 808 6.70 -32.51 -13.52
C ASN A 808 7.13 -31.21 -14.20
N VAL A 809 8.23 -30.64 -13.72
CA VAL A 809 8.91 -29.49 -14.32
C VAL A 809 10.28 -29.96 -14.82
N THR A 810 10.69 -29.56 -16.02
CA THR A 810 12.00 -29.92 -16.59
C THR A 810 12.67 -28.73 -17.25
N LEU A 811 13.43 -27.97 -16.47
CA LEU A 811 14.10 -26.74 -16.91
C LEU A 811 15.62 -26.93 -17.02
N GLN A 812 16.27 -26.08 -17.79
CA GLN A 812 17.72 -26.13 -18.01
C GLN A 812 18.34 -24.74 -17.89
N VAL A 813 19.44 -24.65 -17.14
CA VAL A 813 20.28 -23.45 -17.01
C VAL A 813 21.56 -23.67 -17.81
N TYR A 814 21.91 -22.72 -18.68
CA TYR A 814 23.03 -22.84 -19.61
C TYR A 814 23.68 -21.51 -19.96
N GLU A 815 24.90 -21.58 -20.50
CA GLU A 815 25.62 -20.41 -21.02
C GLU A 815 25.72 -19.27 -19.99
N LEU A 816 26.20 -19.60 -18.79
CA LEU A 816 26.40 -18.65 -17.69
C LEU A 816 27.75 -17.93 -17.83
N SER A 817 27.78 -16.63 -17.59
CA SER A 817 28.98 -15.78 -17.48
C SER A 817 28.79 -14.76 -16.36
N TYR A 818 29.87 -14.37 -15.72
CA TYR A 818 29.92 -13.26 -14.77
C TYR A 818 31.33 -12.65 -14.79
N SER A 819 31.44 -11.41 -14.34
CA SER A 819 32.69 -10.70 -14.14
C SER A 819 33.08 -10.67 -12.66
N THR A 820 34.36 -10.48 -12.40
CA THR A 820 34.91 -10.34 -11.05
C THR A 820 35.85 -9.14 -11.02
N GLU A 821 35.86 -8.41 -9.93
CA GLU A 821 36.75 -7.27 -9.72
C GLU A 821 38.23 -7.66 -9.80
N ILE A 822 39.06 -6.67 -10.13
CA ILE A 822 40.51 -6.67 -9.95
C ILE A 822 40.78 -5.66 -8.82
N HIS A 823 41.74 -5.99 -7.97
CA HIS A 823 42.23 -5.14 -6.88
C HIS A 823 43.76 -5.23 -6.91
N THR A 824 44.42 -4.28 -7.55
CA THR A 824 45.88 -4.32 -7.76
C THR A 824 46.64 -4.06 -6.45
N ASP A 825 46.16 -3.13 -5.63
CA ASP A 825 46.86 -2.62 -4.45
C ASP A 825 46.25 -3.07 -3.09
N LEU A 826 44.97 -3.51 -3.11
CA LEU A 826 44.16 -4.01 -1.99
C LEU A 826 43.75 -2.94 -0.95
N ASP A 827 43.52 -1.70 -1.35
CA ASP A 827 43.05 -0.65 -0.43
C ASP A 827 41.55 -0.70 -0.10
N GLY A 828 40.76 -1.38 -0.95
CA GLY A 828 39.31 -1.54 -0.80
C GLY A 828 38.50 -1.03 -1.97
N PHE A 829 39.12 -0.33 -2.93
CA PHE A 829 38.53 0.05 -4.20
C PHE A 829 38.97 -0.95 -5.29
N PRO A 830 38.04 -1.49 -6.08
CA PRO A 830 38.41 -2.24 -7.27
C PRO A 830 38.88 -1.28 -8.35
N ASN A 831 39.78 -1.74 -9.22
CA ASN A 831 40.41 -0.93 -10.28
C ASN A 831 39.46 -0.19 -11.24
N HIS A 832 38.17 -0.53 -11.31
CA HIS A 832 37.20 0.18 -12.16
C HIS A 832 36.43 1.27 -11.37
N LEU A 833 36.81 1.50 -10.11
CA LEU A 833 36.27 2.53 -9.21
C LEU A 833 37.42 3.28 -8.50
N ASP A 834 38.63 3.21 -9.03
CA ASP A 834 39.86 3.60 -8.34
C ASP A 834 40.69 4.46 -9.28
N LEU A 835 40.87 5.74 -8.93
CA LEU A 835 41.62 6.68 -9.75
C LEU A 835 43.15 6.49 -9.70
N ASP A 836 43.67 5.65 -8.81
CA ASP A 836 45.10 5.34 -8.63
C ASP A 836 45.25 3.85 -8.25
N SER A 837 45.00 3.00 -9.22
CA SER A 837 44.80 1.55 -9.10
C SER A 837 45.95 0.80 -8.41
N ASP A 838 47.18 1.30 -8.46
CA ASP A 838 48.34 0.70 -7.80
C ASP A 838 48.89 1.52 -6.62
N ASN A 839 48.25 2.66 -6.35
CA ASN A 839 48.40 3.52 -5.21
C ASN A 839 49.82 4.10 -5.09
N ASP A 840 50.38 4.45 -6.24
CA ASP A 840 51.69 5.06 -6.39
C ASP A 840 51.65 6.60 -6.37
N GLY A 841 50.45 7.19 -6.40
CA GLY A 841 50.19 8.62 -6.33
C GLY A 841 50.13 9.33 -7.69
N ILE A 842 50.25 8.64 -8.80
CA ILE A 842 50.03 9.15 -10.15
C ILE A 842 48.68 8.61 -10.65
N PRO A 843 47.70 9.47 -10.99
CA PRO A 843 46.38 8.97 -11.38
C PRO A 843 46.39 8.13 -12.67
N ASP A 844 45.51 7.13 -12.73
CA ASP A 844 45.42 6.15 -13.82
C ASP A 844 45.21 6.81 -15.19
N ASN A 845 44.43 7.89 -15.27
CA ASN A 845 44.25 8.68 -16.50
C ASN A 845 45.58 9.20 -17.07
N VAL A 846 46.52 9.57 -16.20
CA VAL A 846 47.85 10.06 -16.55
C VAL A 846 48.74 8.92 -16.99
N GLU A 847 48.71 7.80 -16.27
CA GLU A 847 49.58 6.65 -16.51
C GLU A 847 49.17 5.81 -17.72
N ALA A 848 47.88 5.73 -17.99
CA ALA A 848 47.34 5.07 -19.17
C ALA A 848 47.75 5.78 -20.49
N GLN A 849 48.36 6.97 -20.42
CA GLN A 849 48.70 7.81 -21.56
C GLN A 849 50.21 8.07 -21.71
N PRO A 850 50.69 8.40 -22.93
CA PRO A 850 52.07 8.86 -23.10
C PRO A 850 52.25 10.29 -22.56
N THR A 851 53.32 10.53 -21.79
CA THR A 851 53.67 11.88 -21.28
C THR A 851 53.70 12.93 -22.40
N VAL A 852 54.50 12.69 -23.45
CA VAL A 852 54.53 13.57 -24.62
C VAL A 852 53.41 13.21 -25.57
N GLY A 853 52.32 13.97 -25.46
CA GLY A 853 51.12 13.75 -26.26
C GLY A 853 49.88 13.47 -25.43
N TYR A 854 50.02 13.49 -24.10
CA TYR A 854 48.94 13.50 -23.12
C TYR A 854 47.80 14.40 -23.59
N VAL A 855 46.60 13.85 -23.55
CA VAL A 855 45.36 14.56 -23.83
C VAL A 855 44.66 14.67 -22.49
N LEU A 856 44.23 15.88 -22.15
CA LEU A 856 43.48 16.16 -20.93
C LEU A 856 42.02 15.74 -21.10
N PRO A 857 41.33 15.19 -20.08
CA PRO A 857 39.89 14.92 -20.13
C PRO A 857 39.08 16.19 -20.41
N THR A 858 37.88 16.02 -20.98
CA THR A 858 36.95 17.14 -21.18
C THR A 858 36.02 17.37 -20.00
N TYR A 859 35.89 16.38 -19.10
CA TYR A 859 34.86 16.30 -18.06
C TYR A 859 33.46 16.41 -18.69
N GLY A 860 33.31 15.71 -19.80
CA GLY A 860 32.10 15.67 -20.57
C GLY A 860 32.04 14.35 -21.29
N TYR A 861 30.96 13.63 -21.09
CA TYR A 861 30.88 12.21 -21.38
C TYR A 861 29.98 11.95 -22.59
N ASP A 862 30.13 10.78 -23.20
CA ASP A 862 29.25 10.34 -24.28
C ASP A 862 27.96 9.69 -23.75
N SER A 863 27.28 8.85 -24.52
CA SER A 863 26.03 8.22 -24.03
C SER A 863 26.26 6.90 -23.30
N ASN A 864 27.51 6.49 -23.14
CA ASN A 864 27.93 5.27 -22.46
C ASN A 864 29.00 5.59 -21.39
N GLY A 865 28.97 6.80 -20.80
CA GLY A 865 29.86 7.19 -19.70
C GLY A 865 31.25 7.66 -20.09
N VAL A 866 31.80 7.21 -21.22
CA VAL A 866 33.20 7.53 -21.57
C VAL A 866 33.44 9.01 -21.95
N ASP A 867 34.54 9.60 -21.47
CA ASP A 867 34.93 11.00 -21.79
C ASP A 867 35.06 11.25 -23.32
N ASN A 868 34.57 12.42 -23.76
CA ASN A 868 34.51 12.81 -25.17
C ASN A 868 35.88 12.94 -25.87
N ASN A 869 36.99 13.06 -25.15
CA ASN A 869 38.34 13.03 -25.73
C ASN A 869 38.85 11.60 -25.97
N TYR A 870 38.29 10.59 -25.30
CA TYR A 870 38.68 9.19 -25.40
C TYR A 870 37.51 8.29 -25.85
N PRO A 871 36.85 8.57 -26.98
CA PRO A 871 35.68 7.79 -27.38
C PRO A 871 36.03 6.32 -27.61
N GLY A 872 35.58 5.46 -26.69
CA GLY A 872 35.90 4.03 -26.63
C GLY A 872 37.15 3.67 -25.84
N GLY A 873 37.58 4.52 -24.91
CA GLY A 873 38.66 4.29 -23.96
C GLY A 873 40.04 4.71 -24.45
N LEU A 874 40.97 4.82 -23.51
CA LEU A 874 42.38 5.10 -23.71
C LEU A 874 43.12 3.90 -24.33
N ALA A 875 44.23 4.22 -24.98
CA ALA A 875 45.17 3.21 -25.46
C ALA A 875 46.30 3.08 -24.44
N LEU A 876 46.16 2.11 -23.54
CA LEU A 876 47.06 1.92 -22.40
C LEU A 876 48.54 1.83 -22.81
N VAL A 877 49.38 2.57 -22.08
CA VAL A 877 50.84 2.50 -22.23
C VAL A 877 51.39 1.34 -21.37
N ASP A 878 52.46 0.73 -21.89
CA ASP A 878 53.25 -0.34 -21.27
C ASP A 878 54.70 0.02 -21.63
N THR A 879 55.36 0.72 -20.70
CA THR A 879 56.62 1.44 -20.92
C THR A 879 57.78 0.48 -21.13
N ASP A 880 57.87 -0.58 -20.33
CA ASP A 880 58.93 -1.57 -20.41
C ASP A 880 58.65 -2.75 -21.36
N GLY A 881 57.38 -2.94 -21.75
CA GLY A 881 56.91 -3.97 -22.67
C GLY A 881 56.76 -5.36 -22.04
N ASP A 882 56.57 -5.47 -20.73
CA ASP A 882 56.40 -6.74 -20.02
C ASP A 882 54.96 -7.30 -20.09
N GLY A 883 54.01 -6.44 -20.46
CA GLY A 883 52.60 -6.75 -20.64
C GLY A 883 51.70 -6.31 -19.49
N THR A 884 52.25 -5.66 -18.46
CA THR A 884 51.53 -4.92 -17.42
C THR A 884 51.44 -3.47 -17.88
N PRO A 885 50.24 -2.91 -18.10
CA PRO A 885 50.10 -1.50 -18.40
C PRO A 885 50.50 -0.63 -17.20
N ASP A 886 51.00 0.58 -17.49
CA ASP A 886 51.67 1.41 -16.50
C ASP A 886 50.77 1.77 -15.29
N TYR A 887 49.47 2.05 -15.50
CA TYR A 887 48.51 2.38 -14.42
C TYR A 887 48.31 1.29 -13.34
N ILE A 888 48.87 0.08 -13.54
CA ILE A 888 48.85 -1.01 -12.56
C ILE A 888 50.24 -1.60 -12.31
N ASP A 889 51.29 -0.97 -12.83
CA ASP A 889 52.66 -1.44 -12.71
C ASP A 889 53.45 -0.54 -11.75
N LEU A 890 53.71 -1.04 -10.55
CA LEU A 890 54.43 -0.33 -9.47
C LEU A 890 55.88 0.11 -9.78
N ASP A 891 56.42 -0.24 -10.96
CA ASP A 891 57.78 0.06 -11.47
C ASP A 891 57.73 0.04 -13.00
N ALA A 892 57.07 1.04 -13.60
CA ALA A 892 56.65 1.09 -15.00
C ALA A 892 57.80 0.93 -16.03
N ASP A 893 59.04 1.24 -15.65
CA ASP A 893 60.22 1.06 -16.49
C ASP A 893 61.09 -0.18 -16.11
N ASN A 894 60.70 -0.86 -15.03
CA ASN A 894 61.34 -2.03 -14.43
C ASN A 894 62.84 -1.83 -14.13
N ASP A 895 63.25 -0.62 -13.72
CA ASP A 895 64.62 -0.30 -13.34
C ASP A 895 64.97 -0.74 -11.90
N GLY A 896 63.95 -1.00 -11.08
CA GLY A 896 64.04 -1.48 -9.71
C GLY A 896 63.83 -0.40 -8.64
N ILE A 897 63.43 0.80 -9.02
CA ILE A 897 62.89 1.84 -8.15
C ILE A 897 61.38 1.91 -8.41
N PRO A 898 60.52 1.89 -7.37
CA PRO A 898 59.07 2.00 -7.58
C PRO A 898 58.64 3.41 -7.97
N ASP A 899 57.56 3.55 -8.73
CA ASP A 899 57.06 4.82 -9.26
C ASP A 899 56.68 5.83 -8.15
N ILE A 900 56.09 5.36 -7.04
CA ILE A 900 55.89 6.12 -5.78
C ILE A 900 57.18 6.77 -5.20
N GLU A 901 58.37 6.24 -5.51
CA GLU A 901 59.67 6.83 -5.14
C GLU A 901 60.18 7.86 -6.16
N GLU A 902 59.64 7.86 -7.37
CA GLU A 902 60.08 8.65 -8.54
C GLU A 902 59.08 9.72 -8.97
N ASN A 903 57.81 9.64 -8.57
CA ASN A 903 56.77 10.62 -8.88
C ASN A 903 57.04 12.04 -8.33
N GLY A 904 58.04 12.21 -7.47
CA GLY A 904 58.44 13.50 -6.89
C GLY A 904 57.55 14.02 -5.76
N MET A 905 56.52 13.27 -5.38
CA MET A 905 55.49 13.64 -4.39
C MET A 905 55.69 12.91 -3.05
N ALA A 906 54.62 12.79 -2.26
CA ALA A 906 54.65 12.16 -0.95
C ALA A 906 54.70 10.64 -1.08
N ASN A 907 55.82 10.01 -0.69
CA ASN A 907 55.91 8.54 -0.68
C ASN A 907 55.09 7.92 0.48
N THR A 908 53.78 7.76 0.27
CA THR A 908 52.84 7.19 1.24
C THR A 908 51.61 6.53 0.60
N SER A 909 51.72 5.24 0.27
CA SER A 909 50.59 4.40 -0.21
C SER A 909 49.59 3.96 0.88
N THR A 910 49.60 4.59 2.06
CA THR A 910 48.60 4.35 3.11
C THR A 910 48.16 5.68 3.71
N ALA A 911 47.39 6.46 2.96
CA ALA A 911 46.78 7.68 3.47
C ALA A 911 45.33 7.40 3.89
N ALA A 912 44.64 8.46 4.31
CA ALA A 912 43.18 8.43 4.30
C ALA A 912 42.75 8.83 2.89
N ASP A 913 41.54 8.46 2.51
CA ASP A 913 40.80 8.94 1.37
C ASP A 913 39.43 9.38 1.94
N VAL A 914 39.02 10.62 1.67
CA VAL A 914 37.92 11.30 2.40
C VAL A 914 36.63 11.37 1.59
N ASP A 915 36.71 11.53 0.27
CA ASP A 915 35.62 11.43 -0.69
C ASP A 915 35.41 10.01 -1.22
N GLY A 916 36.42 9.14 -1.16
CA GLY A 916 36.27 7.73 -1.48
C GLY A 916 36.43 7.41 -2.96
N ASP A 917 37.34 8.07 -3.66
CA ASP A 917 37.57 7.94 -5.10
C ASP A 917 38.78 7.07 -5.46
N GLY A 918 39.42 6.44 -4.47
CA GLY A 918 40.61 5.61 -4.65
C GLY A 918 41.93 6.40 -4.61
N LEU A 919 41.91 7.72 -4.85
CA LEU A 919 43.11 8.54 -4.75
C LEU A 919 43.37 8.98 -3.31
N ASN A 920 44.59 8.72 -2.84
CA ASN A 920 44.97 9.04 -1.46
C ASN A 920 45.09 10.57 -1.21
N ASN A 921 44.54 11.09 -0.08
CA ASN A 921 44.65 12.51 0.35
C ASN A 921 46.06 13.11 0.44
N ALA A 922 47.11 12.29 0.34
CA ALA A 922 48.48 12.77 0.29
C ALA A 922 48.85 13.35 -1.09
N PHE A 923 48.09 13.01 -2.12
CA PHE A 923 48.27 13.39 -3.53
C PHE A 923 47.25 14.43 -3.99
N GLU A 924 46.16 14.61 -3.23
CA GLU A 924 45.20 15.69 -3.40
C GLU A 924 45.71 17.01 -2.77
N THR A 925 46.24 17.95 -3.57
CA THR A 925 46.70 19.26 -3.04
C THR A 925 45.73 20.42 -3.26
N ASN A 926 44.71 20.24 -4.11
CA ASN A 926 43.64 21.22 -4.38
C ASN A 926 42.32 20.93 -3.66
N GLY A 927 42.11 19.71 -3.19
CA GLY A 927 40.98 19.24 -2.41
C GLY A 927 41.45 18.17 -1.43
N VAL A 928 40.54 17.65 -0.61
CA VAL A 928 40.65 16.28 -0.04
C VAL A 928 39.23 15.68 0.02
N ASN A 929 38.31 16.29 -0.74
CA ASN A 929 36.86 16.13 -0.63
C ASN A 929 36.24 16.95 -1.75
N ASP A 930 36.29 16.37 -2.94
CA ASP A 930 35.77 16.95 -4.13
C ASP A 930 34.30 16.61 -4.30
N ALA A 931 33.59 17.54 -4.94
CA ALA A 931 32.14 17.40 -5.16
C ALA A 931 31.83 16.78 -6.53
N SER A 932 32.85 16.61 -7.36
CA SER A 932 32.87 16.02 -8.70
C SER A 932 34.27 15.44 -8.86
N LEU A 933 34.39 14.15 -9.15
CA LEU A 933 35.68 13.47 -9.23
C LEU A 933 36.57 14.16 -10.27
N ASP A 934 37.80 14.48 -9.86
CA ASP A 934 38.83 15.02 -10.73
C ASP A 934 39.89 13.96 -10.99
N VAL A 935 39.70 13.21 -12.07
CA VAL A 935 40.50 12.02 -12.44
C VAL A 935 42.01 12.28 -12.64
N ASN A 936 42.43 13.55 -12.64
CA ASN A 936 43.84 13.93 -12.72
C ASN A 936 44.37 14.64 -11.48
N GLU A 937 43.48 15.12 -10.62
CA GLU A 937 43.79 16.05 -9.54
C GLU A 937 44.77 17.16 -9.96
N ASP A 938 45.97 17.20 -9.39
CA ASP A 938 46.97 18.22 -9.69
C ASP A 938 47.70 18.00 -11.04
N ILE A 939 47.62 16.81 -11.63
CA ILE A 939 48.46 16.36 -12.76
C ILE A 939 47.79 16.62 -14.13
N GLU A 940 47.37 17.86 -14.34
CA GLU A 940 46.65 18.30 -15.55
C GLU A 940 47.52 18.38 -16.82
N ASP A 941 48.84 18.39 -16.65
CA ASP A 941 49.84 18.35 -17.71
C ASP A 941 51.08 17.63 -17.18
N PRO A 942 51.29 16.34 -17.50
CA PRO A 942 52.44 15.59 -17.00
C PRO A 942 53.78 16.14 -17.55
N THR A 943 53.75 17.06 -18.53
CA THR A 943 54.97 17.76 -18.97
C THR A 943 55.36 18.95 -18.07
N ASP A 944 54.54 19.29 -17.07
CA ASP A 944 54.88 20.26 -16.03
C ASP A 944 55.78 19.65 -14.96
N LEU A 945 57.09 19.85 -15.16
CA LEU A 945 58.14 19.35 -14.27
C LEU A 945 58.15 19.96 -12.85
N SER A 946 57.14 20.75 -12.48
CA SER A 946 56.93 21.18 -11.10
C SER A 946 56.19 20.16 -10.24
N ILE A 947 55.55 19.16 -10.88
CA ILE A 947 54.79 18.10 -10.23
C ILE A 947 55.53 16.77 -10.40
N LEU A 948 55.64 16.27 -11.64
CA LEU A 948 56.37 15.04 -11.96
C LEU A 948 57.80 15.36 -12.44
N PRO A 949 58.85 14.76 -11.86
CA PRO A 949 60.23 15.13 -12.17
C PRO A 949 60.79 14.48 -13.46
N ASP A 950 61.78 15.16 -14.05
CA ASP A 950 62.63 14.69 -15.16
C ASP A 950 64.07 15.09 -14.81
N ALA A 951 64.78 14.21 -14.09
CA ALA A 951 66.08 14.46 -13.50
C ALA A 951 67.19 14.63 -14.54
N ASP A 952 67.08 13.93 -15.66
CA ASP A 952 68.10 13.93 -16.71
C ASP A 952 67.84 14.96 -17.83
N GLY A 953 66.61 15.48 -17.88
CA GLY A 953 66.14 16.60 -18.69
C GLY A 953 65.89 16.23 -20.14
N ASP A 954 65.52 14.98 -20.41
CA ASP A 954 65.48 14.40 -21.75
C ASP A 954 64.07 14.01 -22.28
N LEU A 955 63.00 14.33 -21.54
CA LEU A 955 61.58 14.18 -21.96
C LEU A 955 61.31 14.70 -23.38
N LEU A 956 61.86 15.87 -23.75
CA LEU A 956 61.70 16.45 -25.10
C LEU A 956 62.82 16.06 -26.09
N ALA A 957 63.74 15.20 -25.67
CA ALA A 957 64.91 14.72 -26.42
C ALA A 957 64.89 13.20 -26.68
N GLY A 958 63.93 12.47 -26.13
CA GLY A 958 63.59 11.10 -26.53
C GLY A 958 63.56 10.06 -25.40
N GLY A 959 63.72 10.44 -24.14
CA GLY A 959 63.24 9.67 -22.97
C GLY A 959 61.94 10.27 -22.44
N ASP A 960 61.70 10.16 -21.14
CA ASP A 960 60.40 10.36 -20.48
C ASP A 960 60.53 11.06 -19.10
N LEU A 961 59.55 10.90 -18.21
CA LEU A 961 59.63 11.30 -16.79
C LEU A 961 60.37 10.24 -15.98
N ASP A 962 60.81 10.60 -14.77
CA ASP A 962 61.65 9.74 -13.94
C ASP A 962 61.04 8.33 -13.74
N TYR A 963 59.73 8.22 -13.45
CA TYR A 963 59.02 6.93 -13.27
C TYR A 963 58.91 6.05 -14.55
N ARG A 964 59.29 6.59 -15.72
CA ARG A 964 59.29 5.86 -17.01
C ARG A 964 60.68 5.72 -17.62
N ASP A 965 61.73 6.20 -16.93
CA ASP A 965 63.08 6.30 -17.46
C ASP A 965 64.09 5.44 -16.69
N ALA A 966 64.45 4.31 -17.31
CA ALA A 966 65.28 3.26 -16.69
C ALA A 966 66.73 3.64 -16.33
N ILE A 967 67.08 4.93 -16.40
CA ILE A 967 68.38 5.49 -16.05
C ILE A 967 68.17 6.78 -15.27
N ASP A 968 67.88 6.63 -13.99
CA ASP A 968 67.99 7.71 -13.04
C ASP A 968 69.47 8.18 -12.97
N VAL A 969 69.78 9.35 -13.57
CA VAL A 969 71.10 9.99 -13.38
C VAL A 969 71.13 10.49 -11.96
N PHE A 970 71.44 9.60 -11.01
CA PHE A 970 71.71 9.92 -9.61
C PHE A 970 72.84 10.96 -9.53
N ILE A 971 72.50 12.25 -9.61
CA ILE A 971 73.40 13.31 -9.23
C ILE A 971 73.42 13.24 -7.72
N ALA A 972 74.43 12.55 -7.18
CA ALA A 972 74.79 12.56 -5.77
C ALA A 972 75.18 13.98 -5.30
N SER A 973 74.21 14.90 -5.22
CA SER A 973 74.07 16.02 -4.29
C SER A 973 73.01 17.02 -4.81
N ALA A 974 71.81 17.00 -4.23
CA ALA A 974 71.03 18.21 -4.05
C ALA A 974 71.10 18.65 -2.58
N THR A 975 71.30 19.94 -2.37
CA THR A 975 71.26 20.61 -1.06
C THR A 975 70.20 21.70 -1.13
N ILE A 976 69.40 21.84 -0.04
CA ILE A 976 68.54 22.98 0.39
C ILE A 976 67.06 22.87 -0.10
N ASP A 977 65.99 23.18 0.65
CA ASP A 977 65.72 23.94 1.89
C ASP A 977 64.53 23.31 2.68
N PHE A 978 64.46 23.49 3.99
CA PHE A 978 63.34 23.04 4.84
C PHE A 978 62.91 24.19 5.77
N ASP A 979 62.38 25.28 5.20
CA ASP A 979 61.79 26.36 6.00
C ASP A 979 60.33 26.72 5.69
N GLY A 980 59.68 25.99 4.77
CA GLY A 980 58.22 25.94 4.68
C GLY A 980 57.56 27.29 4.39
N ILE A 981 58.18 28.12 3.54
CA ILE A 981 57.47 29.19 2.84
C ILE A 981 57.88 29.17 1.36
N ASP A 982 56.98 28.61 0.56
CA ASP A 982 56.55 29.16 -0.72
C ASP A 982 55.03 29.30 -0.61
#